data_AF-A0A8T4D261-F1
#
_entry.id   AF-A0A8T4D261-F1
#
_cell.length_a   1.000
_cell.length_b   1.000
_cell.length_c   1.000
_cell.angle_alpha   90.00
_cell.angle_beta   90.00
_cell.angle_gamma   90.00
#
_symmetry.space_group_name_H-M   'P 1'
#
loop_
_entity.id
_entity.type
_entity.pdbx_description
1 polymer ?
#
loop_
_entity_poly.entity_id
_entity_poly.type
_entity_poly.pdbx_seq_one_letter_code
_entity_poly.pdbx_strand_id
1 'polypeptide(L)'
;MAGINLDYFRGLDKYLAPQEENRFLSGKTVGEDGAPNLSKPITSIKKLGTTFVAERTAFGQDVLKGVISNIRKGSSTLQLAGFTTHDLSATGKSKREAIREALKASEVTWEGLEFAPNQEGGVAGLSGFDFRSGQFNDQRRETDKRNIREAIRFAAEIGAGGGVDLWSREFTRSISGNFDGFVDFEGADPNKDAVYTLVDDRTGRAIHQFQTGQLGGQGMAKISVPVWGRSKENYTDSNGVLVQKGDYIDATGNKLSANPNDPNFIMNRAPKWNSEKQEFESKQMDWNEFKEYSQNLNKDLNLNLTPEEWVGRIQMEQQFAQLRANAIYHEQRYEQELEQLKHAQELKRNKSQIESQFNELQSTGSQIMSRLSEIQKKSQSGEDLSEQERQEFSYLSNAREQLSSELKTVSNQLELIDSIPRLQLGIQHTQETSGRADAQAKLAWENVNHIKKMEDYGKQKAFQSYGELGIEALKQTQAHNVANPIYVGPELGWPEGYGGHTDEFIEIIQNSRKEMVNQMKKDPHLRSRYKDSEMQDLAKKHIQGVLDTSHLSMWYNHFPRQGNESEEERLKRFNGWYLKQMDKLADANVIGSVQIVDSATGDHQHLPIGEGIFPTVEAVKRLQKKGFNGPIISEGHMYEDTDPGSTQFSLWNEFGGSIGSRGGHFSTFKGGNPFGNVYSGRGAAGYRAPPNYIIGAYNPSNDWQLWSGTPLE
;
A
#
# COMPACT_ATOMS: atom_id res chain seq x y z
N MET A 1 -35.20 4.97 -51.93
CA MET A 1 -34.63 3.94 -51.04
C MET A 1 -33.15 3.87 -51.36
N ALA A 2 -32.32 4.42 -50.47
CA ALA A 2 -30.88 4.56 -50.68
C ALA A 2 -30.19 3.20 -50.52
N GLY A 3 -29.30 2.87 -51.47
CA GLY A 3 -28.52 1.65 -51.47
C GLY A 3 -27.54 1.62 -50.30
N ILE A 4 -27.62 0.55 -49.51
CA ILE A 4 -26.67 0.26 -48.44
C ILE A 4 -25.34 -0.09 -49.10
N ASN A 5 -24.31 0.71 -48.79
CA ASN A 5 -22.96 0.54 -49.31
C ASN A 5 -22.29 -0.65 -48.60
N LEU A 6 -22.33 -1.81 -49.25
CA LEU A 6 -21.69 -3.06 -48.80
C LEU A 6 -20.16 -2.93 -48.62
N ASP A 7 -19.52 -1.92 -49.22
CA ASP A 7 -18.07 -1.71 -49.09
C ASP A 7 -17.67 -1.13 -47.73
N TYR A 8 -18.60 -0.46 -47.02
CA TYR A 8 -18.35 0.03 -45.65
C TYR A 8 -18.17 -1.14 -44.66
N PHE A 9 -19.00 -2.18 -44.79
CA PHE A 9 -18.91 -3.37 -43.94
C PHE A 9 -17.73 -4.27 -44.31
N ARG A 10 -17.36 -4.36 -45.59
CA ARG A 10 -16.13 -5.06 -46.02
C ARG A 10 -14.85 -4.36 -45.59
N GLY A 11 -14.90 -3.04 -45.43
CA GLY A 11 -13.80 -2.28 -44.82
C GLY A 11 -13.60 -2.66 -43.36
N LEU A 12 -14.69 -2.78 -42.59
CA LEU A 12 -14.69 -3.15 -41.16
C LEU A 12 -14.14 -4.56 -40.89
N ASP A 13 -14.34 -5.51 -41.80
CA ASP A 13 -13.79 -6.88 -41.70
C ASP A 13 -12.24 -6.92 -41.64
N LYS A 14 -11.56 -5.87 -42.09
CA LYS A 14 -10.09 -5.75 -42.00
C LYS A 14 -9.61 -5.22 -40.63
N TYR A 15 -10.51 -4.66 -39.83
CA TYR A 15 -10.20 -3.97 -38.56
C TYR A 15 -10.61 -4.78 -37.32
N LEU A 16 -11.40 -5.83 -37.47
CA LEU A 16 -11.41 -6.92 -36.51
C LEU A 16 -10.06 -7.64 -36.69
N ALA A 17 -9.38 -8.00 -35.58
CA ALA A 17 -8.11 -8.73 -35.58
C ALA A 17 -8.14 -9.86 -36.64
N PRO A 18 -7.00 -10.38 -37.14
CA PRO A 18 -7.03 -11.55 -38.00
C PRO A 18 -7.64 -12.72 -37.21
N GLN A 19 -8.97 -12.80 -37.20
CA GLN A 19 -9.70 -14.02 -36.99
C GLN A 19 -9.07 -14.92 -38.03
N GLU A 20 -8.41 -15.96 -37.56
CA GLU A 20 -7.99 -17.06 -38.41
C GLU A 20 -9.12 -17.22 -39.43
N GLU A 21 -8.84 -16.98 -40.73
CA GLU A 21 -9.78 -17.24 -41.81
C GLU A 21 -10.59 -18.45 -41.40
N ASN A 22 -11.87 -18.22 -41.13
CA ASN A 22 -12.78 -19.16 -40.50
C ASN A 22 -12.33 -20.58 -40.88
N ARG A 23 -11.60 -21.30 -40.01
CA ARG A 23 -10.87 -22.53 -40.44
C ARG A 23 -11.83 -23.58 -41.01
N PHE A 24 -13.12 -23.41 -40.72
CA PHE A 24 -14.25 -24.18 -41.23
C PHE A 24 -14.68 -23.84 -42.67
N LEU A 25 -14.34 -22.66 -43.19
CA LEU A 25 -14.72 -22.21 -44.54
C LEU A 25 -13.61 -22.35 -45.58
N SER A 26 -12.32 -22.34 -45.20
CA SER A 26 -11.19 -22.44 -46.15
C SER A 26 -10.36 -23.73 -46.05
N GLY A 27 -10.56 -24.56 -45.01
CA GLY A 27 -9.91 -25.87 -44.88
C GLY A 27 -10.69 -27.02 -45.52
N LYS A 28 -10.01 -28.10 -45.91
CA LYS A 28 -10.71 -29.36 -46.24
C LYS A 28 -11.51 -29.78 -45.00
N THR A 29 -12.84 -29.78 -45.11
CA THR A 29 -13.79 -30.23 -44.08
C THR A 29 -13.69 -31.73 -43.80
N VAL A 30 -12.90 -32.44 -44.60
CA VAL A 30 -12.70 -33.87 -44.55
C VAL A 30 -11.20 -34.15 -44.46
N GLY A 31 -10.78 -34.87 -43.43
CA GLY A 31 -9.41 -35.39 -43.27
C GLY A 31 -9.07 -36.39 -44.37
N GLU A 32 -7.80 -36.78 -44.45
CA GLU A 32 -7.30 -37.75 -45.45
C GLU A 32 -8.02 -39.11 -45.38
N ASP A 33 -8.67 -39.41 -44.26
CA ASP A 33 -9.42 -40.63 -43.96
C ASP A 33 -10.93 -40.53 -44.22
N GLY A 34 -11.43 -39.39 -44.71
CA GLY A 34 -12.87 -39.21 -44.91
C GLY A 34 -13.63 -38.74 -43.66
N ALA A 35 -12.96 -38.58 -42.51
CA ALA A 35 -13.58 -38.08 -41.28
C ALA A 35 -13.66 -36.54 -41.28
N PRO A 36 -14.60 -35.92 -40.55
CA PRO A 36 -14.61 -34.47 -40.38
C PRO A 36 -13.26 -34.00 -39.83
N ASN A 37 -12.63 -33.03 -40.50
CA ASN A 37 -11.37 -32.43 -40.06
C ASN A 37 -11.62 -31.51 -38.87
N LEU A 38 -11.90 -32.10 -37.71
CA LEU A 38 -12.03 -31.38 -36.45
C LEU A 38 -10.62 -31.00 -36.00
N SER A 39 -10.35 -29.70 -35.89
CA SER A 39 -9.13 -29.23 -35.23
C SER A 39 -9.06 -29.87 -33.84
N LYS A 40 -7.87 -30.36 -33.46
CA LYS A 40 -7.67 -30.84 -32.09
C LYS A 40 -7.94 -29.66 -31.15
N PRO A 41 -8.75 -29.84 -30.09
CA PRO A 41 -9.02 -28.77 -29.15
C PRO A 41 -7.69 -28.30 -28.54
N ILE A 42 -7.59 -26.99 -28.30
CA ILE A 42 -6.38 -26.37 -27.74
C ILE A 42 -6.12 -26.94 -26.34
N THR A 43 -7.20 -27.16 -25.58
CA THR A 43 -7.17 -27.78 -24.27
C THR A 43 -8.36 -28.71 -24.08
N SER A 44 -8.25 -29.65 -23.14
CA SER A 44 -9.38 -30.50 -22.78
C SER A 44 -10.51 -29.65 -22.21
N ILE A 45 -11.75 -29.93 -22.61
CA ILE A 45 -12.93 -29.28 -22.03
C ILE A 45 -12.99 -29.46 -20.50
N LYS A 46 -12.40 -30.54 -19.95
CA LYS A 46 -12.28 -30.81 -18.50
C LYS A 46 -11.46 -29.76 -17.74
N LYS A 47 -10.68 -28.93 -18.44
CA LYS A 47 -9.90 -27.83 -17.86
C LYS A 47 -10.56 -26.47 -18.06
N LEU A 48 -11.67 -26.42 -18.80
CA LEU A 48 -12.42 -25.20 -19.08
C LEU A 48 -13.55 -25.07 -18.06
N GLY A 49 -13.54 -23.98 -17.31
CA GLY A 49 -14.46 -23.73 -16.23
C GLY A 49 -15.16 -22.39 -16.30
N THR A 50 -15.95 -22.11 -15.26
CA THR A 50 -16.58 -20.82 -15.04
C THR A 50 -16.43 -20.40 -13.59
N THR A 51 -16.27 -19.10 -13.39
CA THR A 51 -16.44 -18.44 -12.11
C THR A 51 -17.92 -18.20 -11.88
N PHE A 52 -18.44 -18.57 -10.71
CA PHE A 52 -19.82 -18.31 -10.34
C PHE A 52 -19.90 -17.64 -8.98
N VAL A 53 -20.94 -16.83 -8.80
CA VAL A 53 -21.30 -16.25 -7.49
C VAL A 53 -22.40 -17.12 -6.87
N ALA A 54 -22.33 -17.33 -5.56
CA ALA A 54 -23.36 -18.09 -4.86
C ALA A 54 -24.72 -17.38 -4.94
N GLU A 55 -25.79 -18.15 -5.17
CA GLU A 55 -27.15 -17.61 -5.31
C GLU A 55 -27.58 -16.89 -4.03
N ARG A 56 -27.97 -15.61 -4.14
CA ARG A 56 -28.51 -14.86 -3.01
C ARG A 56 -29.91 -15.38 -2.67
N THR A 57 -30.08 -15.87 -1.45
CA THR A 57 -31.39 -16.23 -0.89
C THR A 57 -31.79 -15.23 0.20
N ALA A 58 -33.05 -15.28 0.66
CA ALA A 58 -33.52 -14.47 1.79
C ALA A 58 -32.73 -14.72 3.10
N PHE A 59 -31.94 -15.79 3.18
CA PHE A 59 -31.17 -16.19 4.36
C PHE A 59 -29.64 -16.18 4.10
N GLY A 60 -29.17 -15.51 3.05
CA GLY A 60 -27.75 -15.45 2.67
C GLY A 60 -27.44 -16.22 1.37
N GLN A 61 -26.16 -16.39 1.06
CA GLN A 61 -25.72 -17.09 -0.15
C GLN A 61 -25.87 -18.62 -0.03
N ASP A 62 -26.36 -19.29 -1.09
CA ASP A 62 -26.48 -20.77 -1.14
C ASP A 62 -25.51 -21.39 -2.17
N VAL A 63 -24.30 -21.68 -1.70
CA VAL A 63 -23.20 -22.23 -2.52
C VAL A 63 -23.61 -23.52 -3.23
N LEU A 64 -24.34 -24.43 -2.56
CA LEU A 64 -24.74 -25.71 -3.13
C LEU A 64 -25.61 -25.53 -4.38
N LYS A 65 -26.55 -24.58 -4.37
CA LYS A 65 -27.39 -24.30 -5.54
C LYS A 65 -26.56 -23.78 -6.71
N GLY A 66 -25.62 -22.86 -6.44
CA GLY A 66 -24.69 -22.35 -7.44
C GLY A 66 -23.87 -23.48 -8.09
N VAL A 67 -23.34 -24.41 -7.28
CA VAL A 67 -22.63 -25.60 -7.77
C VAL A 67 -23.52 -26.44 -8.69
N ILE A 68 -24.71 -26.81 -8.24
CA ILE A 68 -25.65 -27.65 -9.02
C ILE A 68 -26.08 -26.93 -10.31
N SER A 69 -26.32 -25.63 -10.26
CA SER A 69 -26.70 -24.82 -11.43
C SER A 69 -25.60 -24.83 -12.50
N ASN A 70 -24.34 -24.61 -12.12
CA ASN A 70 -23.25 -24.60 -13.09
C ASN A 70 -22.87 -26.00 -13.58
N ILE A 71 -23.02 -27.06 -12.76
CA ILE A 71 -22.95 -28.44 -13.25
C ILE A 71 -23.99 -28.66 -14.37
N ARG A 72 -25.23 -28.16 -14.21
CA ARG A 72 -26.28 -28.26 -15.24
C ARG A 72 -25.99 -27.43 -16.50
N LYS A 73 -25.27 -26.30 -16.36
CA LYS A 73 -24.76 -25.53 -17.51
C LYS A 73 -23.67 -26.28 -18.29
N GLY A 74 -23.15 -27.39 -17.74
CA GLY A 74 -22.12 -28.22 -18.37
C GLY A 74 -20.69 -27.80 -18.02
N SER A 75 -20.51 -26.92 -17.03
CA SER A 75 -19.19 -26.51 -16.57
C SER A 75 -18.44 -27.71 -15.99
N SER A 76 -17.23 -27.95 -16.49
CA SER A 76 -16.39 -29.06 -16.05
C SER A 76 -15.49 -28.69 -14.87
N THR A 77 -15.28 -27.40 -14.67
CA THR A 77 -14.44 -26.81 -13.63
C THR A 77 -15.18 -25.61 -13.04
N LEU A 78 -15.16 -25.46 -11.71
CA LEU A 78 -15.90 -24.43 -10.99
C LEU A 78 -14.99 -23.65 -10.04
N GLN A 79 -15.07 -22.33 -10.08
CA GLN A 79 -14.51 -21.42 -9.07
C GLN A 79 -15.64 -20.61 -8.46
N LEU A 80 -15.68 -20.52 -7.13
CA LEU A 80 -16.65 -19.69 -6.43
C LEU A 80 -16.03 -18.33 -6.14
N ALA A 81 -16.71 -17.26 -6.57
CA ALA A 81 -16.32 -15.87 -6.30
C ALA A 81 -17.38 -15.12 -5.51
N GLY A 82 -17.01 -13.94 -5.01
CA GLY A 82 -17.96 -12.96 -4.45
C GLY A 82 -18.67 -13.44 -3.17
N PHE A 83 -17.99 -14.26 -2.37
CA PHE A 83 -18.46 -14.75 -1.07
C PHE A 83 -17.79 -14.00 0.08
N THR A 84 -18.42 -14.01 1.25
CA THR A 84 -17.78 -13.62 2.51
C THR A 84 -17.37 -14.85 3.32
N THR A 85 -16.46 -14.69 4.27
CA THR A 85 -16.12 -15.80 5.18
C THR A 85 -17.27 -16.17 6.11
N HIS A 86 -18.20 -15.24 6.33
CA HIS A 86 -19.47 -15.54 6.96
C HIS A 86 -20.30 -16.52 6.10
N ASP A 87 -20.35 -16.34 4.78
CA ASP A 87 -21.07 -17.26 3.88
C ASP A 87 -20.46 -18.67 3.88
N LEU A 88 -19.13 -18.77 3.87
CA LEU A 88 -18.46 -20.07 3.95
C LEU A 88 -18.74 -20.76 5.28
N SER A 89 -18.59 -20.04 6.41
CA SER A 89 -18.85 -20.60 7.74
C SER A 89 -20.32 -20.94 7.96
N ALA A 90 -21.25 -20.17 7.39
CA ALA A 90 -22.69 -20.45 7.40
C ALA A 90 -23.06 -21.66 6.54
N THR A 91 -22.23 -22.04 5.57
CA THR A 91 -22.36 -23.30 4.84
C THR A 91 -22.03 -24.45 5.78
N GLY A 92 -23.03 -24.94 6.52
CA GLY A 92 -22.89 -25.98 7.53
C GLY A 92 -22.36 -27.31 6.96
N LYS A 93 -21.90 -28.18 7.87
CA LYS A 93 -21.25 -29.46 7.53
C LYS A 93 -22.05 -30.32 6.54
N SER A 94 -23.37 -30.40 6.69
CA SER A 94 -24.24 -31.16 5.78
C SER A 94 -24.24 -30.61 4.35
N LYS A 95 -24.25 -29.27 4.19
CA LYS A 95 -24.15 -28.63 2.87
C LYS A 95 -22.77 -28.84 2.25
N ARG A 96 -21.69 -28.77 3.03
CA ARG A 96 -20.33 -29.05 2.54
C ARG A 96 -20.18 -30.49 2.04
N GLU A 97 -20.76 -31.46 2.75
CA GLU A 97 -20.80 -32.85 2.28
C GLU A 97 -21.61 -33.00 1.00
N ALA A 98 -22.78 -32.35 0.91
CA ALA A 98 -23.59 -32.36 -0.32
C ALA A 98 -22.85 -31.74 -1.52
N ILE A 99 -22.06 -30.67 -1.31
CA ILE A 99 -21.19 -30.10 -2.35
C ILE A 99 -20.14 -31.13 -2.78
N ARG A 100 -19.47 -31.79 -1.84
CA ARG A 100 -18.48 -32.85 -2.13
C ARG A 100 -19.11 -33.97 -2.96
N GLU A 101 -20.27 -34.47 -2.55
CA GLU A 101 -20.98 -35.54 -3.24
C GLU A 101 -21.39 -35.12 -4.66
N ALA A 102 -21.90 -33.88 -4.82
CA ALA A 102 -22.26 -33.33 -6.12
C ALA A 102 -21.07 -33.22 -7.07
N LEU A 103 -19.93 -32.71 -6.60
CA LEU A 103 -18.69 -32.60 -7.39
C LEU A 103 -18.19 -34.00 -7.79
N LYS A 104 -18.16 -34.94 -6.84
CA LYS A 104 -17.70 -36.31 -7.08
C LYS A 104 -18.61 -37.05 -8.06
N ALA A 105 -19.93 -36.92 -7.93
CA ALA A 105 -20.89 -37.59 -8.79
C ALA A 105 -20.91 -37.04 -10.22
N SER A 106 -20.64 -35.74 -10.38
CA SER A 106 -20.62 -35.08 -11.69
C SER A 106 -19.25 -35.12 -12.39
N GLU A 107 -18.21 -35.62 -11.72
CA GLU A 107 -16.81 -35.51 -12.16
C GLU A 107 -16.36 -34.07 -12.47
N VAL A 108 -17.01 -33.09 -11.85
CA VAL A 108 -16.66 -31.68 -12.00
C VAL A 108 -15.52 -31.34 -11.06
N THR A 109 -14.51 -30.67 -11.61
CA THR A 109 -13.35 -30.22 -10.86
C THR A 109 -13.70 -28.95 -10.10
N TRP A 110 -13.44 -28.93 -8.80
CA TRP A 110 -13.43 -27.68 -8.06
C TRP A 110 -12.06 -27.06 -8.21
N GLU A 111 -12.03 -25.84 -8.71
CA GLU A 111 -10.78 -25.13 -8.86
C GLU A 111 -10.44 -24.31 -7.63
N GLY A 112 -11.39 -23.60 -7.04
CA GLY A 112 -11.01 -22.71 -5.95
C GLY A 112 -12.05 -21.71 -5.50
N LEU A 113 -11.54 -20.75 -4.73
CA LEU A 113 -12.26 -19.69 -4.04
C LEU A 113 -11.58 -18.35 -4.33
N GLU A 114 -12.32 -17.44 -4.97
CA GLU A 114 -11.86 -16.09 -5.29
C GLU A 114 -12.43 -15.05 -4.32
N PHE A 115 -11.54 -14.30 -3.66
CA PHE A 115 -11.89 -13.22 -2.77
C PHE A 115 -12.01 -11.87 -3.48
N ALA A 116 -13.24 -11.35 -3.56
CA ALA A 116 -13.48 -9.99 -4.03
C ALA A 116 -13.16 -8.93 -2.92
N PRO A 117 -12.35 -7.90 -3.19
CA PRO A 117 -11.87 -6.90 -2.22
C PRO A 117 -12.86 -5.78 -1.92
N ASN A 118 -13.91 -5.61 -2.73
CA ASN A 118 -14.88 -4.54 -2.58
C ASN A 118 -16.13 -4.95 -1.79
N GLN A 119 -16.23 -6.20 -1.33
CA GLN A 119 -17.33 -6.63 -0.49
C GLN A 119 -17.05 -6.37 1.00
N GLU A 120 -18.10 -6.23 1.82
CA GLU A 120 -17.96 -6.13 3.27
C GLU A 120 -17.28 -7.41 3.80
N GLY A 121 -16.07 -7.28 4.34
CA GLY A 121 -15.22 -8.43 4.71
C GLY A 121 -14.30 -8.94 3.59
N GLY A 122 -14.23 -8.25 2.45
CA GLY A 122 -13.29 -8.52 1.36
C GLY A 122 -11.83 -8.30 1.78
N VAL A 123 -10.96 -9.15 1.26
CA VAL A 123 -9.51 -9.10 1.50
C VAL A 123 -8.85 -8.49 0.26
N ALA A 124 -8.27 -7.30 0.40
CA ALA A 124 -7.60 -6.59 -0.70
C ALA A 124 -6.12 -6.97 -0.89
N GLY A 125 -5.58 -7.76 0.04
CA GLY A 125 -4.18 -8.18 0.09
C GLY A 125 -3.84 -8.71 1.48
N LEU A 126 -2.61 -9.20 1.66
CA LEU A 126 -2.15 -9.82 2.91
C LEU A 126 -0.99 -9.08 3.59
N SER A 127 -0.62 -7.90 3.10
CA SER A 127 0.30 -6.97 3.75
C SER A 127 -0.29 -6.34 5.02
N GLY A 128 -1.63 -6.24 5.10
CA GLY A 128 -2.35 -5.49 6.13
C GLY A 128 -2.61 -4.02 5.79
N PHE A 129 -2.37 -3.58 4.56
CA PHE A 129 -2.64 -2.21 4.14
C PHE A 129 -4.14 -1.91 4.09
N ASP A 130 -4.57 -0.87 4.78
CA ASP A 130 -5.94 -0.38 4.72
C ASP A 130 -6.02 0.83 3.79
N PHE A 131 -6.57 0.62 2.59
CA PHE A 131 -6.75 1.65 1.57
C PHE A 131 -7.61 2.85 2.03
N ARG A 132 -8.44 2.70 3.08
CA ARG A 132 -9.25 3.82 3.61
C ARG A 132 -8.43 4.74 4.49
N SER A 133 -7.55 4.19 5.32
CA SER A 133 -6.70 4.97 6.23
C SER A 133 -5.34 5.30 5.64
N GLY A 134 -4.92 4.62 4.57
CA GLY A 134 -3.60 4.77 3.95
C GLY A 134 -2.46 4.26 4.85
N GLN A 135 -2.76 3.32 5.76
CA GLN A 135 -1.81 2.80 6.76
C GLN A 135 -1.88 1.28 6.84
N PHE A 136 -0.79 0.65 7.26
CA PHE A 136 -0.83 -0.77 7.60
C PHE A 136 -1.47 -0.97 8.97
N ASN A 137 -2.25 -2.04 9.10
CA ASN A 137 -2.91 -2.44 10.32
C ASN A 137 -2.72 -3.95 10.55
N ASP A 138 -1.88 -4.29 11.53
CA ASP A 138 -1.59 -5.69 11.84
C ASP A 138 -2.83 -6.47 12.33
N GLN A 139 -3.77 -5.82 13.02
CA GLN A 139 -5.03 -6.47 13.43
C GLN A 139 -5.93 -6.80 12.22
N ARG A 140 -5.99 -5.89 11.23
CA ARG A 140 -6.65 -6.15 9.94
C ARG A 140 -5.99 -7.34 9.25
N ARG A 141 -4.66 -7.35 9.13
CA ARG A 141 -3.90 -8.46 8.54
C ARG A 141 -4.20 -9.80 9.19
N GLU A 142 -4.23 -9.87 10.53
CA GLU A 142 -4.55 -11.12 11.24
C GLU A 142 -6.00 -11.56 11.04
N THR A 143 -6.92 -10.61 10.88
CA THR A 143 -8.32 -10.89 10.55
C THR A 143 -8.43 -11.45 9.14
N ASP A 144 -7.75 -10.84 8.18
CA ASP A 144 -7.72 -11.28 6.78
C ASP A 144 -7.08 -12.68 6.69
N LYS A 145 -5.95 -12.94 7.37
CA LYS A 145 -5.38 -14.30 7.46
C LYS A 145 -6.37 -15.30 8.03
N ARG A 146 -7.11 -14.95 9.10
CA ARG A 146 -8.14 -15.85 9.67
C ARG A 146 -9.22 -16.16 8.65
N ASN A 147 -9.67 -15.15 7.90
CA ASN A 147 -10.62 -15.32 6.83
C ASN A 147 -10.12 -16.31 5.76
N ILE A 148 -8.86 -16.20 5.36
CA ILE A 148 -8.26 -17.14 4.41
C ILE A 148 -8.12 -18.55 4.99
N ARG A 149 -7.78 -18.69 6.28
CA ARG A 149 -7.76 -20.01 6.94
C ARG A 149 -9.13 -20.70 6.89
N GLU A 150 -10.22 -19.94 7.05
CA GLU A 150 -11.57 -20.50 6.91
C GLU A 150 -11.89 -20.93 5.47
N ALA A 151 -11.42 -20.19 4.46
CA ALA A 151 -11.53 -20.59 3.06
C ALA A 151 -10.71 -21.85 2.73
N ILE A 152 -9.46 -21.92 3.18
CA ILE A 152 -8.61 -23.13 3.06
C ILE A 152 -9.33 -24.33 3.70
N ARG A 153 -9.90 -24.14 4.90
CA ARG A 153 -10.64 -25.18 5.58
C ARG A 153 -11.91 -25.58 4.83
N PHE A 154 -12.65 -24.63 4.26
CA PHE A 154 -13.81 -24.93 3.43
C PHE A 154 -13.42 -25.78 2.22
N ALA A 155 -12.38 -25.38 1.48
CA ALA A 155 -11.84 -26.13 0.34
C ALA A 155 -11.41 -27.56 0.72
N ALA A 156 -10.84 -27.71 1.91
CA ALA A 156 -10.49 -29.01 2.47
C ALA A 156 -11.72 -29.86 2.82
N GLU A 157 -12.73 -29.25 3.45
CA GLU A 157 -13.94 -29.91 3.89
C GLU A 157 -14.89 -30.29 2.76
N ILE A 158 -14.89 -29.60 1.61
CA ILE A 158 -15.60 -30.09 0.41
C ILE A 158 -14.80 -31.20 -0.32
N GLY A 159 -13.60 -31.54 0.16
CA GLY A 159 -12.80 -32.68 -0.30
C GLY A 159 -12.11 -32.50 -1.66
N ALA A 160 -12.30 -31.36 -2.30
CA ALA A 160 -11.81 -31.13 -3.65
C ALA A 160 -10.44 -30.41 -3.68
N GLY A 161 -10.16 -29.57 -2.69
CA GLY A 161 -8.93 -28.78 -2.62
C GLY A 161 -8.99 -27.52 -3.48
N GLY A 162 -7.90 -27.20 -4.19
CA GLY A 162 -7.86 -26.08 -5.14
C GLY A 162 -7.27 -24.77 -4.61
N GLY A 163 -7.31 -23.72 -5.43
CA GLY A 163 -6.81 -22.40 -5.12
C GLY A 163 -7.68 -21.62 -4.15
N VAL A 164 -7.04 -20.85 -3.28
CA VAL A 164 -7.67 -19.78 -2.50
C VAL A 164 -6.96 -18.49 -2.90
N ASP A 165 -7.60 -17.74 -3.78
CA ASP A 165 -7.00 -16.62 -4.47
C ASP A 165 -7.53 -15.27 -3.94
N LEU A 166 -6.64 -14.30 -3.95
CA LEU A 166 -6.88 -12.97 -3.41
C LEU A 166 -6.39 -11.92 -4.39
N TRP A 167 -7.20 -10.93 -4.72
CA TRP A 167 -6.77 -9.83 -5.57
C TRP A 167 -5.52 -9.16 -5.00
N SER A 168 -4.42 -9.16 -5.76
CA SER A 168 -3.16 -8.62 -5.28
C SER A 168 -3.17 -7.11 -5.40
N ARG A 169 -3.64 -6.47 -4.33
CA ARG A 169 -3.50 -5.04 -4.14
C ARG A 169 -2.85 -4.84 -2.77
N GLU A 170 -1.60 -5.29 -2.65
CA GLU A 170 -0.96 -5.39 -1.33
C GLU A 170 -0.80 -4.03 -0.67
N PHE A 171 -0.47 -2.98 -1.41
CA PHE A 171 -0.47 -1.59 -0.95
C PHE A 171 -0.45 -0.68 -2.17
N THR A 172 -0.81 0.60 -1.99
CA THR A 172 -0.72 1.59 -3.07
C THR A 172 0.73 1.82 -3.48
N ARG A 173 1.01 1.89 -4.78
CA ARG A 173 2.30 2.36 -5.28
C ARG A 173 2.11 3.19 -6.54
N SER A 174 3.14 3.95 -6.92
CA SER A 174 3.13 4.63 -8.21
C SER A 174 3.29 3.62 -9.36
N ILE A 175 2.78 3.98 -10.54
CA ILE A 175 2.95 3.23 -11.79
C ILE A 175 4.29 3.58 -12.46
N SER A 176 4.97 4.65 -12.03
CA SER A 176 6.26 5.13 -12.56
C SER A 176 7.48 4.24 -12.25
N GLY A 177 7.29 2.96 -11.92
CA GLY A 177 8.37 2.01 -11.70
C GLY A 177 9.10 1.65 -13.01
N ASN A 178 10.37 1.26 -12.91
CA ASN A 178 11.14 0.76 -14.05
C ASN A 178 10.77 -0.71 -14.32
N PHE A 179 9.83 -0.95 -15.22
CA PHE A 179 9.39 -2.30 -15.61
C PHE A 179 9.90 -2.64 -17.01
N ASP A 180 10.67 -3.73 -17.14
CA ASP A 180 11.13 -4.32 -18.42
C ASP A 180 11.69 -3.33 -19.47
N GLY A 181 12.37 -2.27 -19.02
CA GLY A 181 13.01 -1.28 -19.90
C GLY A 181 12.04 -0.26 -20.52
N PHE A 182 10.76 -0.30 -20.15
CA PHE A 182 9.87 0.84 -20.32
C PHE A 182 10.19 1.82 -19.18
N VAL A 183 11.01 2.80 -19.51
CA VAL A 183 11.14 3.99 -18.68
C VAL A 183 9.83 4.75 -18.86
N ASP A 184 9.05 4.79 -17.79
CA ASP A 184 7.88 5.63 -17.59
C ASP A 184 6.67 5.26 -18.47
N PHE A 185 5.74 4.50 -17.89
CA PHE A 185 4.38 4.41 -18.42
C PHE A 185 3.78 5.83 -18.58
N GLU A 186 2.96 6.03 -19.60
CA GLU A 186 2.43 7.34 -20.00
C GLU A 186 1.79 8.07 -18.80
N GLY A 187 2.28 9.28 -18.52
CA GLY A 187 1.79 10.12 -17.43
C GLY A 187 2.46 9.89 -16.06
N ALA A 188 3.55 9.12 -15.98
CA ALA A 188 4.22 8.84 -14.73
C ALA A 188 5.76 8.93 -14.85
N ASP A 189 6.33 10.13 -14.70
CA ASP A 189 7.78 10.34 -14.55
C ASP A 189 8.15 10.15 -13.07
N PRO A 190 8.99 9.19 -12.68
CA PRO A 190 9.32 8.93 -11.28
C PRO A 190 10.08 10.07 -10.60
N ASN A 191 10.57 11.04 -11.37
CA ASN A 191 11.15 12.28 -10.85
C ASN A 191 10.13 13.42 -10.73
N LYS A 192 8.89 13.26 -11.21
CA LYS A 192 7.83 14.28 -11.14
C LYS A 192 6.55 13.80 -10.46
N ASP A 193 6.16 12.56 -10.67
CA ASP A 193 4.84 12.04 -10.33
C ASP A 193 4.89 10.94 -9.26
N ALA A 194 6.09 10.56 -8.79
CA ALA A 194 6.23 9.57 -7.74
C ALA A 194 5.81 10.14 -6.39
N VAL A 195 4.88 9.44 -5.75
CA VAL A 195 4.49 9.64 -4.35
C VAL A 195 5.19 8.58 -3.51
N TYR A 196 6.06 9.00 -2.61
CA TYR A 196 6.74 8.11 -1.68
C TYR A 196 6.10 8.23 -0.30
N THR A 197 5.81 7.08 0.29
CA THR A 197 5.31 6.97 1.67
C THR A 197 6.34 6.24 2.51
N LEU A 198 6.67 6.82 3.65
CA LEU A 198 7.55 6.26 4.67
C LEU A 198 6.70 5.88 5.88
N VAL A 199 7.01 4.74 6.46
CA VAL A 199 6.27 4.16 7.59
C VAL A 199 7.19 3.91 8.77
N ASP A 200 6.60 3.83 9.96
CA ASP A 200 7.26 3.32 11.16
C ASP A 200 7.34 1.79 11.06
N ASP A 201 8.53 1.21 11.05
CA ASP A 201 8.71 -0.24 10.89
C ASP A 201 8.20 -1.07 12.08
N ARG A 202 7.88 -0.43 13.22
CA ARG A 202 7.27 -1.08 14.39
C ARG A 202 5.77 -1.21 14.25
N THR A 203 5.12 -0.23 13.63
CA THR A 203 3.66 -0.11 13.63
C THR A 203 3.01 -0.14 12.24
N GLY A 204 3.79 0.12 11.19
CA GLY A 204 3.31 0.28 9.82
C GLY A 204 2.50 1.56 9.57
N ARG A 205 2.48 2.50 10.52
CA ARG A 205 1.82 3.79 10.35
C ARG A 205 2.65 4.69 9.45
N ALA A 206 2.00 5.37 8.51
CA ALA A 206 2.65 6.39 7.70
C ALA A 206 3.16 7.52 8.61
N ILE A 207 4.46 7.81 8.54
CA ILE A 207 5.07 8.93 9.27
C ILE A 207 5.26 10.12 8.33
N HIS A 208 5.63 9.86 7.08
CA HIS A 208 5.91 10.90 6.11
C HIS A 208 5.49 10.49 4.70
N GLN A 209 4.95 11.44 3.95
CA GLN A 209 4.63 11.28 2.54
C GLN A 209 5.16 12.50 1.78
N PHE A 210 5.85 12.26 0.68
CA PHE A 210 6.33 13.33 -0.19
C PHE A 210 6.18 12.95 -1.65
N GLN A 211 6.11 13.97 -2.51
CA GLN A 211 6.02 13.82 -3.95
C GLN A 211 7.31 14.38 -4.57
N THR A 212 7.81 13.74 -5.63
CA THR A 212 9.01 14.23 -6.32
C THR A 212 8.74 15.48 -7.17
N GLY A 213 7.49 15.74 -7.52
CA GLY A 213 7.05 16.95 -8.24
C GLY A 213 5.75 17.53 -7.68
N GLN A 214 5.42 18.75 -8.11
CA GLN A 214 4.18 19.43 -7.74
C GLN A 214 3.05 19.00 -8.69
N LEU A 215 1.89 18.64 -8.12
CA LEU A 215 0.64 18.44 -8.85
C LEU A 215 0.34 19.67 -9.74
N GLY A 216 0.33 19.48 -11.06
CA GLY A 216 -0.05 20.53 -12.02
C GLY A 216 1.09 21.18 -12.81
N GLY A 217 2.29 20.60 -12.85
CA GLY A 217 3.35 21.02 -13.78
C GLY A 217 4.07 22.33 -13.42
N GLN A 218 3.81 22.89 -12.24
CA GLN A 218 4.72 23.85 -11.62
C GLN A 218 5.88 23.04 -11.01
N GLY A 219 7.12 23.54 -11.13
CA GLY A 219 8.35 22.74 -10.99
C GLY A 219 8.51 21.94 -9.69
N MET A 220 9.52 21.05 -9.69
CA MET A 220 9.81 20.12 -8.59
C MET A 220 9.79 20.79 -7.21
N ALA A 221 9.19 20.11 -6.22
CA ALA A 221 9.35 20.49 -4.83
C ALA A 221 10.83 20.33 -4.46
N LYS A 222 11.56 21.44 -4.43
CA LYS A 222 12.97 21.40 -4.04
C LYS A 222 13.06 20.96 -2.57
N ILE A 223 13.95 20.00 -2.32
CA ILE A 223 14.24 19.51 -0.99
C ILE A 223 15.26 20.47 -0.37
N SER A 224 14.85 21.18 0.68
CA SER A 224 15.73 22.07 1.42
C SER A 224 16.54 21.26 2.43
N VAL A 225 17.86 21.25 2.28
CA VAL A 225 18.78 20.65 3.24
C VAL A 225 19.75 21.69 3.81
N PRO A 226 20.02 21.66 5.13
CA PRO A 226 21.05 22.51 5.71
C PRO A 226 22.44 22.11 5.20
N VAL A 227 23.29 23.09 4.94
CA VAL A 227 24.70 22.85 4.60
C VAL A 227 25.47 22.71 5.91
N TRP A 228 25.76 21.47 6.33
CA TRP A 228 26.46 21.20 7.59
C TRP A 228 27.91 21.69 7.58
N GLY A 229 28.34 22.28 8.69
CA GLY A 229 29.71 22.72 8.92
C GLY A 229 30.69 21.54 8.88
N ARG A 230 31.72 21.67 8.04
CA ARG A 230 32.82 20.71 7.93
C ARG A 230 34.15 21.43 7.97
N SER A 231 35.15 20.76 8.55
CA SER A 231 36.48 21.31 8.59
C SER A 231 37.07 21.47 7.19
N LYS A 232 37.69 22.61 6.92
CA LYS A 232 38.37 22.89 5.64
C LYS A 232 39.85 22.48 5.65
N GLU A 233 40.42 22.25 6.82
CA GLU A 233 41.84 21.99 7.04
C GLU A 233 42.07 21.07 8.24
N ASN A 234 43.31 20.67 8.49
CA ASN A 234 43.63 19.86 9.67
C ASN A 234 44.02 20.77 10.82
N TYR A 235 43.42 20.60 12.00
CA TYR A 235 43.79 21.35 13.21
C TYR A 235 43.50 20.53 14.47
N THR A 236 43.98 20.99 15.62
CA THR A 236 43.61 20.40 16.92
C THR A 236 42.55 21.31 17.55
N ASP A 237 41.40 20.74 17.91
CA ASP A 237 40.32 21.50 18.52
C ASP A 237 40.58 21.85 20.00
N SER A 238 39.62 22.54 20.63
CA SER A 238 39.75 23.01 22.02
C SER A 238 39.83 21.88 23.05
N ASN A 239 39.44 20.67 22.68
CA ASN A 239 39.51 19.47 23.52
C ASN A 239 40.78 18.65 23.28
N GLY A 240 41.69 19.12 22.42
CA GLY A 240 42.92 18.40 22.08
C GLY A 240 42.71 17.29 21.03
N VAL A 241 41.56 17.24 20.36
CA VAL A 241 41.25 16.23 19.34
C VAL A 241 41.70 16.71 17.97
N LEU A 242 42.37 15.85 17.21
CA LEU A 242 42.75 16.15 15.82
C LEU A 242 41.51 16.13 14.92
N VAL A 243 41.18 17.30 14.38
CA VAL A 243 40.19 17.52 13.32
C VAL A 243 40.87 17.39 11.97
N GLN A 244 40.33 16.53 11.11
CA GLN A 244 40.78 16.35 9.73
C GLN A 244 39.86 17.12 8.77
N LYS A 245 40.41 17.56 7.64
CA LYS A 245 39.63 18.15 6.56
C LYS A 245 38.49 17.22 6.14
N GLY A 246 37.27 17.74 6.17
CA GLY A 246 36.04 17.01 5.85
C GLY A 246 35.27 16.49 7.06
N ASP A 247 35.88 16.46 8.26
CA ASP A 247 35.20 16.10 9.50
C ASP A 247 34.04 17.05 9.81
N TYR A 248 32.98 16.52 10.38
CA TYR A 248 31.89 17.32 10.94
C TYR A 248 32.36 18.09 12.17
N ILE A 249 31.94 19.35 12.29
CA ILE A 249 32.32 20.23 13.39
C ILE A 249 31.10 20.91 14.03
N ASP A 250 31.22 21.24 15.31
CA ASP A 250 30.22 22.03 16.03
C ASP A 250 30.35 23.54 15.74
N ALA A 251 29.50 24.35 16.37
CA ALA A 251 29.50 25.81 16.22
C ALA A 251 30.80 26.50 16.69
N THR A 252 31.61 25.82 17.52
CA THR A 252 32.90 26.31 18.03
C THR A 252 34.10 25.72 17.30
N GLY A 253 33.86 24.84 16.33
CA GLY A 253 34.90 24.16 15.58
C GLY A 253 35.46 22.89 16.24
N ASN A 254 34.82 22.31 17.25
CA ASN A 254 35.27 21.00 17.75
C ASN A 254 34.80 19.87 16.85
N LYS A 255 35.58 18.80 16.78
CA LYS A 255 35.23 17.61 15.99
C LYS A 255 34.03 16.91 16.60
N LEU A 256 33.08 16.53 15.74
CA LEU A 256 31.96 15.68 16.09
C LEU A 256 32.22 14.25 15.64
N SER A 257 31.86 13.30 16.51
CA SER A 257 31.79 11.89 16.12
C SER A 257 30.59 11.71 15.19
N ALA A 258 30.84 11.33 13.94
CA ALA A 258 29.82 11.14 12.91
C ALA A 258 29.01 9.86 13.15
N ASN A 259 28.20 9.84 14.21
CA ASN A 259 27.26 8.77 14.51
C ASN A 259 25.83 9.27 14.25
N PRO A 260 25.21 8.90 13.13
CA PRO A 260 23.87 9.36 12.78
C PRO A 260 22.79 8.83 13.74
N ASN A 261 23.09 7.80 14.53
CA ASN A 261 22.21 7.23 15.54
C ASN A 261 22.53 7.73 16.96
N ASP A 262 23.32 8.81 17.08
CA ASP A 262 23.53 9.54 18.33
C ASP A 262 22.76 10.86 18.29
N PRO A 263 21.79 11.10 19.19
CA PRO A 263 21.05 12.37 19.22
C PRO A 263 21.98 13.58 19.45
N ASN A 264 23.12 13.41 20.14
CA ASN A 264 24.07 14.50 20.36
C ASN A 264 24.77 14.92 19.07
N PHE A 265 25.05 13.99 18.15
CA PHE A 265 25.60 14.33 16.85
C PHE A 265 24.65 15.25 16.07
N ILE A 266 23.34 14.96 16.11
CA ILE A 266 22.31 15.75 15.43
C ILE A 266 22.13 17.13 16.08
N MET A 267 22.22 17.21 17.41
CA MET A 267 22.10 18.47 18.14
C MET A 267 23.31 19.38 17.98
N ASN A 268 24.51 18.80 17.93
CA ASN A 268 25.74 19.57 17.99
C ASN A 268 26.28 19.96 16.61
N ARG A 269 25.85 19.28 15.54
CA ARG A 269 26.22 19.69 14.18
C ARG A 269 25.60 21.05 13.85
N ALA A 270 26.43 22.00 13.47
CA ALA A 270 25.99 23.35 13.13
C ALA A 270 25.88 23.52 11.61
N PRO A 271 24.78 24.08 11.07
CA PRO A 271 24.77 24.55 9.69
C PRO A 271 25.81 25.66 9.50
N LYS A 272 26.34 25.79 8.28
CA LYS A 272 27.29 26.83 7.94
C LYS A 272 26.64 28.21 8.04
N TRP A 273 27.21 29.08 8.87
CA TRP A 273 26.76 30.47 9.02
C TRP A 273 27.27 31.34 7.87
N ASN A 274 26.37 32.11 7.24
CA ASN A 274 26.73 33.15 6.28
C ASN A 274 26.73 34.51 6.99
N SER A 275 27.93 35.05 7.27
CA SER A 275 28.08 36.32 7.99
C SER A 275 27.59 37.55 7.22
N GLU A 276 27.62 37.50 5.88
CA GLU A 276 27.17 38.62 5.04
C GLU A 276 25.65 38.76 5.05
N LYS A 277 24.96 37.62 4.99
CA LYS A 277 23.48 37.57 4.99
C LYS A 277 22.85 37.43 6.37
N GLN A 278 23.67 37.17 7.39
CA GLN A 278 23.23 36.86 8.76
C GLN A 278 22.20 35.72 8.81
N GLU A 279 22.43 34.67 8.01
CA GLU A 279 21.56 33.50 7.93
C GLU A 279 22.37 32.20 7.88
N PHE A 280 21.76 31.08 8.27
CA PHE A 280 22.34 29.76 8.06
C PHE A 280 22.15 29.30 6.61
N GLU A 281 23.19 28.74 6.01
CA GLU A 281 23.16 28.26 4.64
C GLU A 281 22.29 27.00 4.51
N SER A 282 21.36 27.05 3.55
CA SER A 282 20.60 25.89 3.09
C SER A 282 20.81 25.71 1.59
N LYS A 283 20.74 24.46 1.12
CA LYS A 283 20.78 24.12 -0.30
C LYS A 283 19.42 23.54 -0.68
N GLN A 284 18.82 24.14 -1.71
CA GLN A 284 17.62 23.63 -2.35
C GLN A 284 18.04 22.67 -3.45
N MET A 285 17.66 21.40 -3.33
CA MET A 285 18.04 20.33 -4.26
C MET A 285 16.82 19.82 -5.01
N ASP A 286 16.97 19.48 -6.28
CA ASP A 286 15.98 18.61 -6.93
C ASP A 286 16.17 17.12 -6.54
N TRP A 287 15.28 16.25 -7.04
CA TRP A 287 15.32 14.83 -6.68
C TRP A 287 16.59 14.12 -7.14
N ASN A 288 17.15 14.48 -8.30
CA ASN A 288 18.37 13.85 -8.80
C ASN A 288 19.61 14.34 -8.04
N GLU A 289 19.70 15.64 -7.78
CA GLU A 289 20.72 16.21 -6.90
C GLU A 289 20.65 15.60 -5.49
N PHE A 290 19.43 15.36 -4.98
CA PHE A 290 19.22 14.75 -3.68
C PHE A 290 19.63 13.27 -3.65
N LYS A 291 19.39 12.50 -4.73
CA LYS A 291 19.89 11.11 -4.83
C LYS A 291 21.41 11.08 -4.67
N GLU A 292 22.14 11.92 -5.39
CA GLU A 292 23.60 12.01 -5.27
C GLU A 292 24.04 12.45 -3.86
N TYR A 293 23.35 13.44 -3.28
CA TYR A 293 23.60 13.90 -1.92
C TYR A 293 23.42 12.76 -0.89
N SER A 294 22.33 12.00 -0.99
CA SER A 294 22.02 10.88 -0.09
C SER A 294 23.04 9.75 -0.18
N GLN A 295 23.58 9.48 -1.38
CA GLN A 295 24.66 8.49 -1.57
C GLN A 295 25.96 8.93 -0.89
N ASN A 296 26.28 10.23 -0.93
CA ASN A 296 27.44 10.77 -0.23
C ASN A 296 27.22 10.72 1.29
N LEU A 297 26.03 11.04 1.79
CA LEU A 297 25.69 10.88 3.20
C LEU A 297 25.83 9.43 3.68
N ASN A 298 25.35 8.45 2.91
CA ASN A 298 25.52 7.04 3.23
C ASN A 298 26.98 6.65 3.38
N LYS A 299 27.86 7.13 2.49
CA LYS A 299 29.31 6.89 2.59
C LYS A 299 29.91 7.56 3.81
N ASP A 300 29.56 8.83 4.06
CA ASP A 300 30.13 9.63 5.14
C ASP A 300 29.70 9.13 6.52
N LEU A 301 28.48 8.60 6.64
CA LEU A 301 27.88 8.15 7.89
C LEU A 301 27.84 6.63 8.04
N ASN A 302 28.40 5.90 7.07
CA ASN A 302 28.38 4.44 6.99
C ASN A 302 26.96 3.85 7.17
N LEU A 303 26.01 4.40 6.42
CA LEU A 303 24.61 3.97 6.38
C LEU A 303 24.26 3.40 5.02
N ASN A 304 23.14 2.68 4.96
CA ASN A 304 22.57 2.18 3.71
C ASN A 304 21.08 2.52 3.64
N LEU A 305 20.77 3.82 3.75
CA LEU A 305 19.41 4.31 3.59
C LEU A 305 19.14 4.68 2.14
N THR A 306 17.91 4.51 1.68
CA THR A 306 17.54 4.99 0.35
C THR A 306 17.41 6.52 0.34
N PRO A 307 17.39 7.15 -0.85
CA PRO A 307 17.11 8.59 -0.95
C PRO A 307 15.80 8.97 -0.26
N GLU A 308 14.75 8.17 -0.42
CA GLU A 308 13.45 8.42 0.18
C GLU A 308 13.50 8.40 1.72
N GLU A 309 14.18 7.40 2.29
CA GLU A 309 14.38 7.32 3.74
C GLU A 309 15.19 8.51 4.26
N TRP A 310 16.18 8.99 3.49
CA TRP A 310 16.93 10.19 3.84
C TRP A 310 16.08 11.45 3.87
N VAL A 311 15.11 11.63 2.96
CA VAL A 311 14.19 12.77 3.01
C VAL A 311 13.43 12.79 4.33
N GLY A 312 12.80 11.67 4.69
CA GLY A 312 12.07 11.56 5.95
C GLY A 312 12.98 11.71 7.17
N ARG A 313 14.16 11.09 7.15
CA ARG A 313 15.15 11.20 8.23
C ARG A 313 15.58 12.63 8.46
N ILE A 314 15.94 13.39 7.42
CA ILE A 314 16.39 14.79 7.56
C ILE A 314 15.30 15.66 8.17
N GLN A 315 14.05 15.51 7.73
CA GLN A 315 12.93 16.28 8.28
C GLN A 315 12.67 15.92 9.75
N MET A 316 12.73 14.64 10.11
CA MET A 316 12.58 14.20 11.51
C MET A 316 13.76 14.64 12.38
N GLU A 317 14.98 14.64 11.86
CA GLU A 317 16.16 15.18 12.53
C GLU A 317 16.02 16.68 12.79
N GLN A 318 15.46 17.45 11.84
CA GLN A 318 15.15 18.87 12.04
C GLN A 318 14.06 19.09 13.09
N GLN A 319 12.98 18.30 13.04
CA GLN A 319 11.92 18.35 14.04
C GLN A 319 12.46 18.00 15.43
N PHE A 320 13.27 16.96 15.54
CA PHE A 320 13.96 16.58 16.76
C PHE A 320 14.82 17.72 17.30
N ALA A 321 15.68 18.31 16.45
CA ALA A 321 16.56 19.40 16.86
C ALA A 321 15.78 20.63 17.34
N GLN A 322 14.69 21.00 16.65
CA GLN A 322 13.82 22.10 17.06
C GLN A 322 13.15 21.84 18.41
N LEU A 323 12.58 20.64 18.60
CA LEU A 323 11.92 20.27 19.85
C LEU A 323 12.90 20.24 21.01
N ARG A 324 14.10 19.70 20.80
CA ARG A 324 15.14 19.66 21.83
C ARG A 324 15.70 21.05 22.14
N ALA A 325 15.88 21.92 21.13
CA ALA A 325 16.26 23.30 21.35
C ALA A 325 15.22 24.07 22.17
N ASN A 326 13.92 23.85 21.89
CA ASN A 326 12.84 24.42 22.70
C ASN A 326 12.88 23.89 24.15
N ALA A 327 13.10 22.60 24.35
CA ALA A 327 13.25 22.03 25.69
C ALA A 327 14.41 22.69 26.45
N ILE A 328 15.59 22.80 25.84
CA ILE A 328 16.79 23.42 26.45
C ILE A 328 16.53 24.90 26.77
N TYR A 329 15.91 25.65 25.87
CA TYR A 329 15.57 27.06 26.10
C TYR A 329 14.68 27.22 27.35
N HIS A 330 13.65 26.36 27.48
CA HIS A 330 12.76 26.40 28.63
C HIS A 330 13.40 25.85 29.91
N GLU A 331 14.33 24.89 29.82
CA GLU A 331 15.14 24.42 30.96
C GLU A 331 16.01 25.56 31.52
N GLN A 332 16.73 26.29 30.66
CA GLN A 332 17.54 27.45 31.09
C GLN A 332 16.68 28.54 31.73
N ARG A 333 15.52 28.83 31.14
CA ARG A 333 14.58 29.80 31.69
C ARG A 333 14.00 29.35 33.03
N TYR A 334 13.69 28.06 33.17
CA TYR A 334 13.24 27.48 34.43
C TYR A 334 14.28 27.68 35.54
N GLU A 335 15.57 27.43 35.26
CA GLU A 335 16.65 27.65 36.23
C GLU A 335 16.73 29.12 36.67
N GLN A 336 16.66 30.06 35.73
CA GLN A 336 16.67 31.50 36.02
C GLN A 336 15.45 31.94 36.83
N GLU A 337 14.24 31.51 36.45
CA GLU A 337 13.00 31.85 37.17
C GLU A 337 12.98 31.21 38.57
N LEU A 338 13.53 30.00 38.72
CA LEU A 338 13.67 29.33 40.01
C LEU A 338 14.66 30.06 40.94
N GLU A 339 15.79 30.53 40.41
CA GLU A 339 16.74 31.34 41.17
C GLU A 339 16.11 32.67 41.60
N GLN A 340 15.42 33.37 40.69
CA GLN A 340 14.67 34.59 41.02
C GLN A 340 13.58 34.35 42.07
N LEU A 341 12.85 33.23 41.97
CA LEU A 341 11.83 32.87 42.94
C LEU A 341 12.44 32.63 44.32
N LYS A 342 13.57 31.90 44.40
CA LYS A 342 14.28 31.68 45.67
C LYS A 342 14.70 33.00 46.29
N HIS A 343 15.30 33.90 45.51
CA HIS A 343 15.69 35.23 45.99
C HIS A 343 14.49 36.06 46.46
N ALA A 344 13.40 36.08 45.68
CA ALA A 344 12.16 36.76 46.05
C ALA A 344 11.56 36.21 47.35
N GLN A 345 11.59 34.89 47.55
CA GLN A 345 11.13 34.24 48.77
C GLN A 345 11.99 34.57 49.99
N GLU A 346 13.31 34.69 49.82
CA GLU A 346 14.22 35.16 50.88
C GLU A 346 13.90 36.60 51.27
N LEU A 347 13.73 37.50 50.31
CA LEU A 347 13.31 38.89 50.57
C LEU A 347 11.94 38.94 51.26
N LYS A 348 10.99 38.10 50.85
CA LYS A 348 9.65 38.02 51.45
C LYS A 348 9.70 37.69 52.95
N ARG A 349 10.67 36.92 53.42
CA ARG A 349 10.86 36.64 54.87
C ARG A 349 11.16 37.92 55.66
N ASN A 350 11.80 38.90 55.02
CA ASN A 350 12.14 40.20 55.60
C ASN A 350 11.21 41.33 55.12
N LYS A 351 10.05 41.00 54.50
CA LYS A 351 9.16 41.99 53.85
C LYS A 351 8.80 43.16 54.77
N SER A 352 8.46 42.91 56.03
CA SER A 352 8.09 43.97 56.98
C SER A 352 9.23 44.94 57.28
N GLN A 353 10.48 44.47 57.29
CA GLN A 353 11.66 45.34 57.47
C GLN A 353 11.90 46.19 56.21
N ILE A 354 11.80 45.57 55.03
CA ILE A 354 11.95 46.25 53.74
C ILE A 354 10.86 47.33 53.56
N GLU A 355 9.60 47.02 53.90
CA GLU A 355 8.49 48.00 53.88
C GLU A 355 8.71 49.14 54.87
N SER A 356 9.21 48.85 56.08
CA SER A 356 9.55 49.88 57.07
C SER A 356 10.64 50.81 56.54
N GLN A 357 11.72 50.24 55.98
CA GLN A 357 12.81 51.01 55.38
C GLN A 357 12.32 51.85 54.20
N PHE A 358 11.45 51.30 53.35
CA PHE A 358 10.85 52.03 52.24
C PHE A 358 10.06 53.25 52.71
N ASN A 359 9.20 53.08 53.72
CA ASN A 359 8.38 54.16 54.29
C ASN A 359 9.24 55.24 54.95
N GLU A 360 10.31 54.85 55.65
CA GLU A 360 11.27 55.78 56.25
C GLU A 360 12.01 56.61 55.18
N LEU A 361 12.50 55.95 54.12
CA LEU A 361 13.15 56.61 52.99
C LEU A 361 12.18 57.54 52.25
N GLN A 362 10.93 57.15 52.02
CA GLN A 362 9.91 58.02 51.43
C GLN A 362 9.66 59.26 52.29
N SER A 363 9.49 59.08 53.59
CA SER A 363 9.27 60.19 54.54
C SER A 363 10.43 61.17 54.52
N THR A 364 11.66 60.66 54.61
CA THR A 364 12.90 61.45 54.56
C THR A 364 13.04 62.17 53.21
N GLY A 365 12.75 61.49 52.10
CA GLY A 365 12.74 62.08 50.77
C GLY A 365 11.74 63.23 50.63
N SER A 366 10.52 63.08 51.17
CA SER A 366 9.53 64.17 51.20
C SER A 366 10.01 65.39 51.99
N GLN A 367 10.69 65.18 53.12
CA GLN A 367 11.28 66.26 53.92
C GLN A 367 12.38 67.00 53.15
N ILE A 368 13.32 66.26 52.54
CA ILE A 368 14.40 66.82 51.72
C ILE A 368 13.81 67.64 50.55
N MET A 369 12.81 67.10 49.85
CA MET A 369 12.16 67.77 48.73
C MET A 369 11.42 69.05 49.15
N SER A 370 10.72 69.02 50.29
CA SER A 370 10.09 70.21 50.86
C SER A 370 11.12 71.30 51.12
N ARG A 371 12.26 70.94 51.76
CA ARG A 371 13.32 71.89 52.10
C ARG A 371 14.05 72.45 50.88
N LEU A 372 14.37 71.60 49.90
CA LEU A 372 14.93 72.05 48.61
C LEU A 372 13.99 73.02 47.90
N SER A 373 12.67 72.76 47.92
CA SER A 373 11.67 73.66 47.32
C SER A 373 11.61 75.02 48.02
N GLU A 374 11.72 75.07 49.35
CA GLU A 374 11.81 76.33 50.10
C GLU A 374 13.03 77.15 49.69
N ILE A 375 14.22 76.53 49.66
CA ILE A 375 15.48 77.20 49.28
C ILE A 375 15.41 77.67 47.82
N GLN A 376 14.84 76.86 46.93
CA GLN A 376 14.69 77.20 45.52
C GLN A 376 13.69 78.36 45.30
N LYS A 377 12.58 78.39 46.04
CA LYS A 377 11.61 79.51 46.00
C LYS A 377 12.25 80.83 46.43
N LYS A 378 13.04 80.84 47.51
CA LYS A 378 13.79 82.02 47.95
C LYS A 378 14.77 82.52 46.88
N SER A 379 15.50 81.60 46.26
CA SER A 379 16.41 81.94 45.17
C SER A 379 15.67 82.54 43.96
N GLN A 380 14.48 82.04 43.63
CA GLN A 380 13.66 82.54 42.52
C GLN A 380 12.99 83.89 42.80
N SER A 381 12.73 84.23 44.06
CA SER A 381 12.19 85.54 44.45
C SER A 381 13.23 86.67 44.47
N GLY A 382 14.49 86.38 44.13
CA GLY A 382 15.57 87.37 44.09
C GLY A 382 16.18 87.68 45.47
N GLU A 383 15.88 86.87 46.49
CA GLU A 383 16.58 86.94 47.77
C GLU A 383 17.96 86.28 47.65
N ASP A 384 19.00 86.96 48.11
CA ASP A 384 20.36 86.43 48.11
C ASP A 384 20.47 85.27 49.12
N LEU A 385 20.69 84.06 48.62
CA LEU A 385 20.90 82.88 49.47
C LEU A 385 22.14 83.07 50.34
N SER A 386 21.99 82.87 51.65
CA SER A 386 23.12 82.84 52.58
C SER A 386 24.10 81.72 52.21
N GLU A 387 25.37 81.87 52.58
CA GLU A 387 26.38 80.84 52.31
C GLU A 387 26.04 79.49 52.96
N GLN A 388 25.38 79.53 54.12
CA GLN A 388 24.81 78.35 54.77
C GLN A 388 23.70 77.70 53.94
N GLU A 389 22.77 78.46 53.36
CA GLU A 389 21.72 77.91 52.49
C GLU A 389 22.27 77.36 51.18
N ARG A 390 23.36 77.92 50.63
CA ARG A 390 24.04 77.37 49.44
C ARG A 390 24.71 76.03 49.75
N GLN A 391 25.37 75.92 50.91
CA GLN A 391 25.96 74.68 51.40
C GLN A 391 24.88 73.63 51.72
N GLU A 392 23.79 74.03 52.38
CA GLU A 392 22.63 73.19 52.68
C GLU A 392 21.98 72.68 51.39
N PHE A 393 21.79 73.54 50.38
CA PHE A 393 21.25 73.16 49.07
C PHE A 393 22.11 72.10 48.37
N SER A 394 23.43 72.29 48.35
CA SER A 394 24.37 71.32 47.75
C SER A 394 24.32 69.98 48.49
N TYR A 395 24.33 70.01 49.83
CA TYR A 395 24.22 68.82 50.67
C TYR A 395 22.90 68.07 50.44
N LEU A 396 21.76 68.78 50.48
CA LEU A 396 20.44 68.20 50.27
C LEU A 396 20.24 67.67 48.84
N SER A 397 20.88 68.30 47.84
CA SER A 397 20.86 67.80 46.45
C SER A 397 21.60 66.47 46.33
N ASN A 398 22.77 66.33 46.96
CA ASN A 398 23.52 65.07 47.00
C ASN A 398 22.77 63.99 47.81
N ALA A 399 22.20 64.36 48.96
CA ALA A 399 21.40 63.47 49.78
C ALA A 399 20.15 62.97 49.05
N ARG A 400 19.51 63.81 48.23
CA ARG A 400 18.40 63.43 47.34
C ARG A 400 18.83 62.37 46.33
N GLU A 401 19.99 62.52 45.70
CA GLU A 401 20.47 61.55 44.70
C GLU A 401 20.76 60.18 45.34
N GLN A 402 21.43 60.18 46.49
CA GLN A 402 21.67 58.97 47.27
C GLN A 402 20.36 58.29 47.70
N LEU A 403 19.44 59.06 48.28
CA LEU A 403 18.13 58.55 48.71
C LEU A 403 17.30 58.03 47.53
N SER A 404 17.38 58.67 46.37
CA SER A 404 16.73 58.18 45.14
C SER A 404 17.28 56.82 44.70
N SER A 405 18.59 56.58 44.85
CA SER A 405 19.23 55.30 44.53
C SER A 405 18.82 54.20 45.52
N GLU A 406 18.80 54.52 46.82
CA GLU A 406 18.36 53.60 47.88
C GLU A 406 16.88 53.25 47.72
N LEU A 407 16.02 54.24 47.51
CA LEU A 407 14.58 54.05 47.33
C LEU A 407 14.28 53.21 46.09
N LYS A 408 15.04 53.39 44.99
CA LYS A 408 14.96 52.51 43.81
C LYS A 408 15.36 51.07 44.14
N THR A 409 16.39 50.87 44.95
CA THR A 409 16.85 49.53 45.37
C THR A 409 15.79 48.82 46.21
N VAL A 410 15.24 49.50 47.23
CA VAL A 410 14.18 48.95 48.09
C VAL A 410 12.87 48.73 47.30
N SER A 411 12.52 49.65 46.40
CA SER A 411 11.37 49.48 45.48
C SER A 411 11.52 48.23 44.62
N ASN A 412 12.69 48.01 44.01
CA ASN A 412 12.95 46.82 43.20
C ASN A 412 12.83 45.51 44.01
N GLN A 413 13.24 45.52 45.30
CA GLN A 413 13.06 44.36 46.19
C GLN A 413 11.59 44.07 46.45
N LEU A 414 10.77 45.09 46.72
CA LEU A 414 9.33 44.95 46.92
C LEU A 414 8.62 44.47 45.63
N GLU A 415 8.99 45.02 44.47
CA GLU A 415 8.49 44.57 43.17
C GLU A 415 8.82 43.09 42.90
N LEU A 416 10.04 42.66 43.24
CA LEU A 416 10.44 41.27 43.11
C LEU A 416 9.63 40.36 44.05
N ILE A 417 9.35 40.77 45.29
CA ILE A 417 8.46 40.03 46.20
C ILE A 417 7.06 39.90 45.62
N ASP A 418 6.50 40.99 45.08
CA ASP A 418 5.15 41.00 44.51
C ASP A 418 5.07 40.19 43.19
N SER A 419 6.20 39.96 42.53
CA SER A 419 6.29 39.09 41.34
C SER A 419 6.23 37.59 41.65
N ILE A 420 6.32 37.15 42.91
CA ILE A 420 6.34 35.72 43.30
C ILE A 420 5.24 34.89 42.63
N PRO A 421 3.94 35.29 42.63
CA PRO A 421 2.90 34.51 41.96
C PRO A 421 3.13 34.37 40.45
N ARG A 422 3.68 35.41 39.80
CA ARG A 422 4.02 35.37 38.36
C ARG A 422 5.20 34.45 38.10
N LEU A 423 6.24 34.50 38.95
CA LEU A 423 7.38 33.59 38.86
C LEU A 423 6.96 32.13 39.06
N GLN A 424 6.08 31.85 40.03
CA GLN A 424 5.54 30.50 40.24
C GLN A 424 4.76 29.98 39.03
N LEU A 425 3.91 30.82 38.43
CA LEU A 425 3.21 30.48 37.19
C LEU A 425 4.17 30.30 36.01
N GLY A 426 5.21 31.13 35.91
CA GLY A 426 6.29 31.01 34.92
C GLY A 426 7.00 29.67 35.01
N ILE A 427 7.40 29.27 36.23
CA ILE A 427 8.05 27.99 36.52
C ILE A 427 7.15 26.80 36.13
N GLN A 428 5.87 26.84 36.47
CA GLN A 428 4.93 25.77 36.08
C GLN A 428 4.81 25.68 34.55
N HIS A 429 4.65 26.83 33.89
CA HIS A 429 4.54 26.88 32.43
C HIS A 429 5.82 26.39 31.72
N THR A 430 7.00 26.82 32.19
CA THR A 430 8.29 26.40 31.63
C THR A 430 8.55 24.91 31.86
N GLN A 431 8.18 24.38 33.03
CA GLN A 431 8.26 22.96 33.34
C GLN A 431 7.37 22.11 32.41
N GLU A 432 6.10 22.48 32.24
CA GLU A 432 5.18 21.75 31.36
C GLU A 432 5.60 21.84 29.89
N THR A 433 6.04 23.02 29.45
CA THR A 433 6.46 23.25 28.06
C THR A 433 7.74 22.49 27.74
N SER A 434 8.74 22.55 28.63
CA SER A 434 9.99 21.79 28.50
C SER A 434 9.73 20.27 28.49
N GLY A 435 8.97 19.77 29.48
CA GLY A 435 8.67 18.34 29.58
C GLY A 435 7.93 17.80 28.36
N ARG A 436 6.98 18.56 27.81
CA ARG A 436 6.29 18.21 26.55
C ARG A 436 7.23 18.23 25.36
N ALA A 437 8.07 19.26 25.23
CA ALA A 437 9.02 19.37 24.13
C ALA A 437 10.05 18.22 24.15
N ASP A 438 10.54 17.84 25.32
CA ASP A 438 11.46 16.70 25.48
C ASP A 438 10.78 15.36 25.16
N ALA A 439 9.56 15.14 25.62
CA ALA A 439 8.79 13.94 25.28
C ALA A 439 8.53 13.82 23.76
N GLN A 440 8.20 14.93 23.11
CA GLN A 440 8.04 14.98 21.65
C GLN A 440 9.37 14.78 20.92
N ALA A 441 10.48 15.32 21.44
CA ALA A 441 11.81 15.12 20.87
C ALA A 441 12.19 13.63 20.92
N LYS A 442 11.98 12.95 22.05
CA LYS A 442 12.20 11.49 22.16
C LYS A 442 11.40 10.70 21.14
N LEU A 443 10.14 11.05 20.93
CA LEU A 443 9.27 10.38 19.96
C LEU A 443 9.71 10.64 18.51
N ALA A 444 10.11 11.87 18.19
CA ALA A 444 10.70 12.20 16.89
C ALA A 444 12.01 11.42 16.66
N TRP A 445 12.83 11.27 17.69
CA TRP A 445 14.07 10.50 17.64
C TRP A 445 13.85 9.00 17.46
N GLU A 446 12.84 8.42 18.11
CA GLU A 446 12.44 7.04 17.83
C GLU A 446 12.02 6.88 16.36
N ASN A 447 11.24 7.81 15.83
CA ASN A 447 10.82 7.76 14.42
C ASN A 447 12.01 7.86 13.44
N VAL A 448 13.06 8.63 13.76
CA VAL A 448 14.31 8.68 12.96
C VAL A 448 14.93 7.28 12.81
N ASN A 449 14.87 6.46 13.86
CA ASN A 449 15.50 5.13 13.88
C ASN A 449 14.60 4.01 13.33
N HIS A 450 13.31 4.29 13.13
CA HIS A 450 12.30 3.32 12.71
C HIS A 450 11.65 3.68 11.37
N ILE A 451 12.23 4.63 10.63
CA ILE A 451 11.74 5.01 9.32
C ILE A 451 12.11 3.96 8.28
N LYS A 452 11.12 3.53 7.49
CA LYS A 452 11.29 2.56 6.41
C LYS A 452 10.39 2.90 5.23
N LYS A 453 10.78 2.50 4.02
CA LYS A 453 9.85 2.55 2.88
C LYS A 453 8.59 1.72 3.15
N MET A 454 7.44 2.29 2.77
CA MET A 454 6.17 1.56 2.77
C MET A 454 6.27 0.27 1.94
N GLU A 455 6.98 0.31 0.81
CA GLU A 455 7.20 -0.84 -0.07
C GLU A 455 7.91 -1.99 0.65
N ASP A 456 9.05 -1.71 1.30
CA ASP A 456 9.83 -2.74 1.99
C ASP A 456 9.08 -3.35 3.18
N TYR A 457 8.33 -2.52 3.92
CA TYR A 457 7.46 -3.01 5.00
C TYR A 457 6.32 -3.87 4.45
N GLY A 458 5.59 -3.37 3.46
CA GLY A 458 4.44 -4.05 2.86
C GLY A 458 4.82 -5.39 2.22
N LYS A 459 5.92 -5.42 1.45
CA LYS A 459 6.50 -6.65 0.86
C LYS A 459 6.79 -7.68 1.93
N GLN A 460 7.52 -7.30 2.97
CA GLN A 460 7.88 -8.21 4.05
C GLN A 460 6.64 -8.82 4.72
N LYS A 461 5.63 -8.00 5.02
CA LYS A 461 4.38 -8.49 5.64
C LYS A 461 3.58 -9.40 4.72
N ALA A 462 3.47 -9.05 3.44
CA ALA A 462 2.79 -9.89 2.45
C ALA A 462 3.47 -11.28 2.34
N PHE A 463 4.79 -11.31 2.17
CA PHE A 463 5.54 -12.57 2.02
C PHE A 463 5.40 -13.47 3.26
N GLN A 464 5.42 -12.88 4.46
CA GLN A 464 5.18 -13.59 5.71
C GLN A 464 3.78 -14.20 5.77
N SER A 465 2.75 -13.41 5.44
CA SER A 465 1.36 -13.87 5.47
C SER A 465 1.08 -15.01 4.50
N TYR A 466 1.49 -14.89 3.22
CA TYR A 466 1.34 -15.98 2.26
C TYR A 466 2.16 -17.21 2.67
N GLY A 467 3.36 -17.01 3.22
CA GLY A 467 4.19 -18.10 3.75
C GLY A 467 3.49 -18.90 4.85
N GLU A 468 2.88 -18.21 5.82
CA GLU A 468 2.11 -18.83 6.91
C GLU A 468 0.87 -19.57 6.38
N LEU A 469 0.14 -18.95 5.46
CA LEU A 469 -1.06 -19.54 4.87
C LEU A 469 -0.74 -20.73 3.97
N GLY A 470 0.41 -20.74 3.29
CA GLY A 470 0.90 -21.90 2.53
C GLY A 470 1.16 -23.11 3.44
N ILE A 471 1.67 -22.89 4.66
CA ILE A 471 1.81 -23.96 5.67
C ILE A 471 0.42 -24.46 6.11
N GLU A 472 -0.55 -23.58 6.30
CA GLU A 472 -1.92 -23.98 6.63
C GLU A 472 -2.55 -24.80 5.51
N ALA A 473 -2.41 -24.36 4.25
CA ALA A 473 -2.89 -25.08 3.07
C ALA A 473 -2.27 -26.48 2.96
N LEU A 474 -0.97 -26.62 3.24
CA LEU A 474 -0.28 -27.90 3.36
C LEU A 474 -0.92 -28.80 4.43
N LYS A 475 -1.13 -28.27 5.63
CA LYS A 475 -1.71 -29.03 6.75
C LYS A 475 -3.11 -29.52 6.42
N GLN A 476 -3.96 -28.65 5.88
CA GLN A 476 -5.33 -28.98 5.52
C GLN A 476 -5.39 -29.98 4.36
N THR A 477 -4.51 -29.83 3.36
CA THR A 477 -4.38 -30.79 2.26
C THR A 477 -4.11 -32.20 2.80
N GLN A 478 -3.16 -32.33 3.73
CA GLN A 478 -2.78 -33.62 4.31
C GLN A 478 -3.84 -34.19 5.24
N ALA A 479 -4.47 -33.35 6.06
CA ALA A 479 -5.48 -33.78 7.03
C ALA A 479 -6.75 -34.32 6.35
N HIS A 480 -7.12 -33.76 5.20
CA HIS A 480 -8.36 -34.10 4.50
C HIS A 480 -8.16 -35.01 3.28
N ASN A 481 -6.91 -35.31 2.89
CA ASN A 481 -6.58 -36.12 1.71
C ASN A 481 -7.38 -35.68 0.46
N VAL A 482 -7.38 -34.37 0.22
CA VAL A 482 -8.10 -33.73 -0.88
C VAL A 482 -7.56 -34.18 -2.24
N ALA A 483 -8.41 -34.13 -3.26
CA ALA A 483 -8.06 -34.55 -4.62
C ALA A 483 -6.94 -33.70 -5.23
N ASN A 484 -7.04 -32.37 -5.08
CA ASN A 484 -6.03 -31.42 -5.55
C ASN A 484 -5.37 -30.73 -4.35
N PRO A 485 -4.04 -30.50 -4.34
CA PRO A 485 -3.41 -29.72 -3.29
C PRO A 485 -4.09 -28.35 -3.14
N ILE A 486 -4.38 -27.95 -1.90
CA ILE A 486 -4.88 -26.60 -1.64
C ILE A 486 -3.71 -25.64 -1.78
N TYR A 487 -3.86 -24.54 -2.50
CA TYR A 487 -2.84 -23.50 -2.56
C TYR A 487 -3.43 -22.14 -2.27
N VAL A 488 -2.58 -21.21 -1.88
CA VAL A 488 -2.95 -19.81 -1.62
C VAL A 488 -2.02 -18.89 -2.38
N GLY A 489 -2.53 -17.79 -2.89
CA GLY A 489 -1.68 -16.78 -3.48
C GLY A 489 -2.43 -15.60 -4.06
N PRO A 490 -1.66 -14.60 -4.52
CA PRO A 490 -2.23 -13.44 -5.18
C PRO A 490 -2.91 -13.85 -6.49
N GLU A 491 -3.99 -13.19 -6.84
CA GLU A 491 -4.43 -12.98 -8.21
C GLU A 491 -3.77 -11.72 -8.73
N LEU A 492 -3.23 -11.72 -9.97
CA LEU A 492 -2.57 -10.55 -10.57
C LEU A 492 -3.52 -9.35 -10.51
N GLY A 493 -3.16 -8.30 -9.76
CA GLY A 493 -4.08 -7.20 -9.47
C GLY A 493 -3.94 -5.95 -10.34
N TRP A 494 -4.37 -4.82 -9.78
CA TRP A 494 -4.50 -3.53 -10.47
C TRP A 494 -3.15 -2.83 -10.67
N PRO A 495 -2.97 -2.07 -11.77
CA PRO A 495 -1.74 -1.32 -12.02
C PRO A 495 -1.28 -0.41 -10.86
N GLU A 496 -2.21 0.18 -10.09
CA GLU A 496 -1.92 1.08 -8.96
C GLU A 496 -1.53 0.36 -7.66
N GLY A 497 -1.72 -0.96 -7.60
CA GLY A 497 -1.41 -1.80 -6.44
C GLY A 497 -0.12 -2.57 -6.62
N TYR A 498 0.66 -2.71 -5.55
CA TYR A 498 1.78 -3.65 -5.57
C TYR A 498 1.26 -5.08 -5.75
N GLY A 499 1.78 -5.77 -6.76
CA GLY A 499 1.30 -7.07 -7.23
C GLY A 499 0.56 -7.00 -8.57
N GLY A 500 0.20 -5.82 -9.06
CA GLY A 500 -0.49 -5.68 -10.36
C GLY A 500 0.41 -5.80 -11.59
N HIS A 501 1.74 -5.70 -11.43
CA HIS A 501 2.68 -6.01 -12.50
C HIS A 501 3.18 -7.45 -12.37
N THR A 502 3.43 -8.14 -13.47
CA THR A 502 3.91 -9.54 -13.50
C THR A 502 5.18 -9.76 -12.68
N ASP A 503 6.14 -8.82 -12.72
CA ASP A 503 7.38 -8.87 -11.93
C ASP A 503 7.11 -8.90 -10.42
N GLU A 504 6.18 -8.06 -9.97
CA GLU A 504 5.79 -7.96 -8.57
C GLU A 504 5.00 -9.18 -8.14
N PHE A 505 4.10 -9.65 -9.00
CA PHE A 505 3.36 -10.88 -8.80
C PHE A 505 4.30 -12.09 -8.66
N ILE A 506 5.30 -12.21 -9.55
CA ILE A 506 6.36 -13.23 -9.46
C ILE A 506 7.14 -13.06 -8.15
N GLU A 507 7.52 -11.84 -7.80
CA GLU A 507 8.26 -11.51 -6.57
C GLU A 507 7.48 -11.96 -5.33
N ILE A 508 6.19 -11.62 -5.24
CA ILE A 508 5.30 -12.03 -4.14
C ILE A 508 5.32 -13.54 -4.00
N ILE A 509 5.05 -14.29 -5.06
CA ILE A 509 4.94 -15.75 -5.00
C ILE A 509 6.28 -16.38 -4.63
N GLN A 510 7.37 -15.98 -5.30
CA GLN A 510 8.68 -16.57 -5.07
C GLN A 510 9.23 -16.27 -3.67
N ASN A 511 9.06 -15.05 -3.17
CA ASN A 511 9.53 -14.71 -1.83
C ASN A 511 8.62 -15.28 -0.74
N SER A 512 7.31 -15.40 -0.98
CA SER A 512 6.40 -16.12 -0.09
C SER A 512 6.76 -17.61 0.01
N ARG A 513 7.15 -18.25 -1.10
CA ARG A 513 7.69 -19.62 -1.11
C ARG A 513 8.96 -19.74 -0.26
N LYS A 514 9.89 -18.80 -0.38
CA LYS A 514 11.10 -18.77 0.46
C LYS A 514 10.74 -18.61 1.94
N GLU A 515 9.77 -17.75 2.25
CA GLU A 515 9.34 -17.49 3.62
C GLU A 515 8.61 -18.70 4.23
N MET A 516 7.77 -19.40 3.47
CA MET A 516 7.22 -20.70 3.86
C MET A 516 8.32 -21.70 4.21
N VAL A 517 9.33 -21.86 3.35
CA VAL A 517 10.47 -22.76 3.63
C VAL A 517 11.22 -22.33 4.89
N ASN A 518 11.45 -21.03 5.10
CA ASN A 518 12.10 -20.51 6.29
C ASN A 518 11.30 -20.83 7.57
N GLN A 519 9.98 -20.67 7.53
CA GLN A 519 9.10 -21.01 8.64
C GLN A 519 9.07 -22.52 8.91
N MET A 520 8.99 -23.35 7.86
CA MET A 520 9.08 -24.82 7.98
C MET A 520 10.40 -25.29 8.60
N LYS A 521 11.51 -24.60 8.31
CA LYS A 521 12.82 -24.90 8.91
C LYS A 521 12.90 -24.52 10.40
N LYS A 522 12.16 -23.50 10.82
CA LYS A 522 12.09 -23.04 12.21
C LYS A 522 11.13 -23.89 13.06
N ASP A 523 10.14 -24.53 12.44
CA ASP A 523 9.22 -25.47 13.11
C ASP A 523 9.89 -26.86 13.28
N PRO A 524 10.15 -27.34 14.52
CA PRO A 524 10.81 -28.62 14.74
C PRO A 524 10.05 -29.83 14.18
N HIS A 525 8.72 -29.80 14.17
CA HIS A 525 7.90 -30.89 13.65
C HIS A 525 8.01 -30.98 12.13
N LEU A 526 7.93 -29.85 11.43
CA LEU A 526 8.07 -29.82 9.97
C LEU A 526 9.52 -30.10 9.55
N ARG A 527 10.50 -29.58 10.29
CA ARG A 527 11.93 -29.78 10.00
C ARG A 527 12.38 -31.23 10.12
N SER A 528 11.84 -31.97 11.09
CA SER A 528 12.12 -33.40 11.25
C SER A 528 11.45 -34.26 10.18
N ARG A 529 10.34 -33.78 9.60
CA ARG A 529 9.54 -34.50 8.61
C ARG A 529 10.00 -34.30 7.17
N TYR A 530 10.53 -33.12 6.83
CA TYR A 530 10.87 -32.76 5.45
C TYR A 530 12.33 -32.34 5.30
N LYS A 531 12.92 -32.69 4.16
CA LYS A 531 14.20 -32.16 3.68
C LYS A 531 14.01 -30.82 2.97
N ASP A 532 15.09 -30.06 2.85
CA ASP A 532 15.08 -28.75 2.18
C ASP A 532 14.47 -28.79 0.76
N SER A 533 14.80 -29.81 -0.04
CA SER A 533 14.23 -29.98 -1.39
C SER A 533 12.72 -30.26 -1.36
N GLU A 534 12.26 -31.07 -0.39
CA GLU A 534 10.84 -31.38 -0.22
C GLU A 534 10.06 -30.14 0.24
N MET A 535 10.64 -29.33 1.14
CA MET A 535 10.04 -28.06 1.55
C MET A 535 9.89 -27.10 0.38
N GLN A 536 10.88 -27.02 -0.51
CA GLN A 536 10.80 -26.20 -1.73
C GLN A 536 9.68 -26.67 -2.67
N ASP A 537 9.54 -27.99 -2.85
CA ASP A 537 8.48 -28.55 -3.69
C ASP A 537 7.09 -28.37 -3.06
N LEU A 538 6.97 -28.49 -1.74
CA LEU A 538 5.74 -28.18 -1.01
C LEU A 538 5.38 -26.69 -1.13
N ALA A 539 6.35 -25.79 -0.99
CA ALA A 539 6.11 -24.37 -1.19
C ALA A 539 5.62 -24.04 -2.61
N LYS A 540 6.18 -24.69 -3.64
CA LYS A 540 5.68 -24.54 -5.03
C LYS A 540 4.25 -25.05 -5.21
N LYS A 541 3.87 -26.10 -4.48
CA LYS A 541 2.52 -26.70 -4.55
C LYS A 541 1.47 -25.90 -3.78
N HIS A 542 1.84 -25.29 -2.66
CA HIS A 542 0.90 -24.63 -1.75
C HIS A 542 0.91 -23.10 -1.83
N ILE A 543 1.84 -22.52 -2.59
CA ILE A 543 1.88 -21.09 -2.90
C ILE A 543 1.97 -20.91 -4.41
N GLN A 544 0.85 -20.53 -5.02
CA GLN A 544 0.69 -20.30 -6.46
C GLN A 544 -0.26 -19.13 -6.63
N GLY A 545 -0.05 -18.34 -7.69
CA GLY A 545 -0.95 -17.23 -7.99
C GLY A 545 -1.96 -17.58 -9.06
N VAL A 546 -2.95 -16.72 -9.18
CA VAL A 546 -3.99 -16.76 -10.21
C VAL A 546 -3.74 -15.63 -11.19
N LEU A 547 -3.82 -15.94 -12.48
CA LEU A 547 -3.70 -14.92 -13.52
C LEU A 547 -5.09 -14.57 -14.02
N ASP A 548 -5.52 -13.33 -13.81
CA ASP A 548 -6.56 -12.72 -14.61
C ASP A 548 -5.95 -12.00 -15.83
N THR A 549 -6.39 -12.40 -17.02
CA THR A 549 -5.93 -11.80 -18.28
C THR A 549 -6.40 -10.36 -18.47
N SER A 550 -7.50 -9.95 -17.84
CA SER A 550 -8.05 -8.58 -17.93
C SER A 550 -7.26 -7.59 -17.08
N HIS A 551 -6.82 -7.97 -15.87
CA HIS A 551 -5.88 -7.16 -15.09
C HIS A 551 -4.58 -6.85 -15.83
N LEU A 552 -4.04 -7.81 -16.60
CA LEU A 552 -2.87 -7.52 -17.43
C LEU A 552 -3.20 -6.54 -18.57
N SER A 553 -4.40 -6.62 -19.14
CA SER A 553 -4.87 -5.71 -20.18
C SER A 553 -5.00 -4.27 -19.68
N MET A 554 -5.23 -4.07 -18.38
CA MET A 554 -5.33 -2.73 -17.79
C MET A 554 -4.09 -1.86 -17.97
N TRP A 555 -2.93 -2.50 -18.10
CA TRP A 555 -1.68 -1.80 -18.40
C TRP A 555 -1.70 -1.06 -19.75
N TYR A 556 -2.64 -1.37 -20.65
CA TYR A 556 -2.80 -0.63 -21.90
C TYR A 556 -3.09 0.85 -21.68
N ASN A 557 -3.91 1.19 -20.66
CA ASN A 557 -4.24 2.57 -20.32
C ASN A 557 -3.02 3.39 -19.90
N HIS A 558 -1.97 2.72 -19.44
CA HIS A 558 -0.72 3.34 -19.01
C HIS A 558 0.38 3.18 -20.06
N PHE A 559 0.21 2.36 -21.10
CA PHE A 559 1.29 1.97 -21.99
C PHE A 559 1.78 3.15 -22.84
N PRO A 560 3.05 3.59 -22.76
CA PRO A 560 3.47 4.89 -23.26
C PRO A 560 3.44 4.94 -24.78
N ARG A 561 3.01 6.06 -25.40
CA ARG A 561 3.12 6.25 -26.85
C ARG A 561 4.55 6.57 -27.26
N GLN A 562 4.94 6.09 -28.44
CA GLN A 562 6.24 6.39 -29.05
C GLN A 562 6.08 7.35 -30.23
N GLY A 563 6.57 8.58 -30.06
CA GLY A 563 6.53 9.61 -31.10
C GLY A 563 5.10 9.95 -31.53
N ASN A 564 4.81 9.80 -32.82
CA ASN A 564 3.49 10.04 -33.40
C ASN A 564 2.79 8.72 -33.81
N GLU A 565 3.08 7.60 -33.13
CA GLU A 565 2.44 6.32 -33.46
C GLU A 565 0.90 6.42 -33.33
N SER A 566 0.21 5.72 -34.22
CA SER A 566 -1.25 5.56 -34.16
C SER A 566 -1.66 4.64 -33.00
N GLU A 567 -2.94 4.71 -32.59
CA GLU A 567 -3.47 3.80 -31.57
C GLU A 567 -3.38 2.32 -32.00
N GLU A 568 -3.49 2.03 -33.30
CA GLU A 568 -3.32 0.67 -33.83
C GLU A 568 -1.87 0.16 -33.68
N GLU A 569 -0.89 1.02 -33.96
CA GLU A 569 0.52 0.71 -33.76
C GLU A 569 0.86 0.53 -32.27
N ARG A 570 0.31 1.40 -31.41
CA ARG A 570 0.43 1.30 -29.95
C ARG A 570 -0.15 -0.02 -29.44
N LEU A 571 -1.37 -0.38 -29.84
CA LEU A 571 -2.03 -1.63 -29.46
C LEU A 571 -1.22 -2.86 -29.93
N LYS A 572 -0.72 -2.84 -31.16
CA LYS A 572 0.13 -3.93 -31.67
C LYS A 572 1.41 -4.10 -30.85
N ARG A 573 2.04 -2.99 -30.45
CA ARG A 573 3.22 -2.99 -29.58
C ARG A 573 2.89 -3.47 -28.17
N PHE A 574 1.76 -3.04 -27.62
CA PHE A 574 1.23 -3.51 -26.34
C PHE A 574 0.97 -5.01 -26.37
N ASN A 575 0.32 -5.54 -27.40
CA ASN A 575 0.07 -6.97 -27.55
C ASN A 575 1.36 -7.79 -27.59
N GLY A 576 2.43 -7.26 -28.20
CA GLY A 576 3.77 -7.85 -28.13
C GLY A 576 4.33 -7.89 -26.71
N TRP A 577 4.17 -6.80 -25.94
CA TRP A 577 4.54 -6.75 -24.52
C TRP A 577 3.70 -7.72 -23.68
N TYR A 578 2.38 -7.74 -23.87
CA TYR A 578 1.43 -8.62 -23.19
C TYR A 578 1.83 -10.09 -23.32
N LEU A 579 2.14 -10.55 -24.54
CA LEU A 579 2.59 -11.93 -24.77
C LEU A 579 3.95 -12.22 -24.15
N LYS A 580 4.86 -11.24 -24.10
CA LYS A 580 6.15 -11.37 -23.40
C LYS A 580 5.94 -11.53 -21.89
N GLN A 581 4.99 -10.81 -21.31
CA GLN A 581 4.63 -10.96 -19.90
C GLN A 581 4.06 -12.35 -19.60
N MET A 582 3.24 -12.88 -20.48
CA MET A 582 2.75 -14.26 -20.38
C MET A 582 3.88 -15.28 -20.45
N ASP A 583 4.81 -15.09 -21.39
CA ASP A 583 6.01 -15.93 -21.50
C ASP A 583 6.86 -15.89 -20.22
N LYS A 584 6.97 -14.72 -19.57
CA LYS A 584 7.68 -14.52 -18.30
C LYS A 584 7.01 -15.23 -17.12
N LEU A 585 5.68 -15.12 -17.01
CA LEU A 585 4.89 -15.82 -15.98
C LEU A 585 5.01 -17.34 -16.10
N ALA A 586 4.96 -17.86 -17.32
CA ALA A 586 5.16 -19.28 -17.58
C ALA A 586 6.57 -19.75 -17.17
N ASP A 587 7.62 -19.02 -17.58
CA ASP A 587 9.00 -19.38 -17.24
C ASP A 587 9.25 -19.35 -15.72
N ALA A 588 8.58 -18.44 -15.00
CA ALA A 588 8.67 -18.34 -13.54
C ALA A 588 7.95 -19.47 -12.80
N ASN A 589 7.05 -20.21 -13.46
CA ASN A 589 6.25 -21.30 -12.88
C ASN A 589 5.55 -20.89 -11.57
N VAL A 590 4.81 -19.79 -11.65
CA VAL A 590 4.11 -19.17 -10.51
C VAL A 590 2.59 -19.31 -10.60
N ILE A 591 2.04 -19.64 -11.77
CA ILE A 591 0.60 -19.71 -12.03
C ILE A 591 0.03 -21.07 -11.64
N GLY A 592 -0.98 -21.07 -10.78
CA GLY A 592 -1.80 -22.23 -10.44
C GLY A 592 -3.02 -22.36 -11.37
N SER A 593 -3.71 -21.24 -11.60
CA SER A 593 -4.91 -21.15 -12.45
C SER A 593 -4.95 -19.87 -13.27
N VAL A 594 -5.77 -19.86 -14.32
CA VAL A 594 -6.01 -18.68 -15.16
C VAL A 594 -7.50 -18.35 -15.15
N GLN A 595 -7.86 -17.17 -14.69
CA GLN A 595 -9.10 -16.50 -15.06
C GLN A 595 -8.88 -15.85 -16.42
N ILE A 596 -9.59 -16.33 -17.43
CA ILE A 596 -9.53 -15.76 -18.77
C ILE A 596 -10.75 -14.88 -18.98
N VAL A 597 -10.45 -13.63 -19.29
CA VAL A 597 -11.38 -12.53 -19.49
C VAL A 597 -10.88 -11.67 -20.64
N ASP A 598 -11.79 -11.29 -21.54
CA ASP A 598 -11.49 -10.36 -22.62
C ASP A 598 -11.93 -8.94 -22.28
N SER A 599 -11.32 -7.96 -22.93
CA SER A 599 -11.70 -6.56 -22.76
C SER A 599 -11.59 -5.78 -24.07
N ALA A 600 -12.51 -4.84 -24.28
CA ALA A 600 -12.50 -3.96 -25.45
C ALA A 600 -11.63 -2.72 -25.25
N THR A 601 -11.21 -2.43 -24.02
CA THR A 601 -10.38 -1.27 -23.64
C THR A 601 -9.34 -1.67 -22.60
N GLY A 602 -8.45 -0.76 -22.18
CA GLY A 602 -7.61 -1.01 -21.01
C GLY A 602 -8.36 -0.99 -19.68
N ASP A 603 -9.68 -1.12 -19.66
CA ASP A 603 -10.44 -1.26 -18.41
C ASP A 603 -10.65 -2.75 -18.11
N HIS A 604 -10.82 -3.08 -16.84
CA HIS A 604 -11.20 -4.43 -16.42
C HIS A 604 -12.69 -4.67 -16.75
N GLN A 605 -12.94 -5.05 -18.01
CA GLN A 605 -14.25 -5.46 -18.52
C GLN A 605 -14.31 -6.98 -18.49
N HIS A 606 -15.48 -7.52 -18.16
CA HIS A 606 -15.73 -8.96 -18.09
C HIS A 606 -16.33 -9.50 -19.40
N LEU A 607 -15.71 -9.20 -20.55
CA LEU A 607 -16.26 -9.64 -21.84
C LEU A 607 -16.06 -11.15 -22.05
N PRO A 608 -16.99 -11.82 -22.76
CA PRO A 608 -16.76 -13.18 -23.26
C PRO A 608 -15.49 -13.26 -24.12
N ILE A 609 -14.79 -14.39 -24.05
CA ILE A 609 -13.55 -14.61 -24.81
C ILE A 609 -13.82 -14.53 -26.32
N GLY A 610 -12.98 -13.79 -27.03
CA GLY A 610 -13.08 -13.58 -28.47
C GLY A 610 -13.78 -12.28 -28.87
N GLU A 611 -14.32 -11.53 -27.90
CA GLU A 611 -14.98 -10.24 -28.14
C GLU A 611 -14.07 -9.02 -27.85
N GLY A 612 -12.91 -9.23 -27.24
CA GLY A 612 -11.97 -8.16 -26.90
C GLY A 612 -10.89 -7.91 -27.96
N ILE A 613 -10.00 -6.96 -27.65
CA ILE A 613 -8.93 -6.49 -28.55
C ILE A 613 -7.54 -7.07 -28.21
N PHE A 614 -7.42 -7.80 -27.10
CA PHE A 614 -6.16 -8.33 -26.58
C PHE A 614 -5.97 -9.81 -26.96
N PRO A 615 -4.72 -10.29 -27.08
CA PRO A 615 -4.44 -11.64 -27.57
C PRO A 615 -4.58 -12.71 -26.45
N THR A 616 -5.72 -12.73 -25.74
CA THR A 616 -5.97 -13.56 -24.54
C THR A 616 -5.85 -15.06 -24.83
N VAL A 617 -6.46 -15.55 -25.91
CA VAL A 617 -6.40 -16.96 -26.32
C VAL A 617 -4.96 -17.37 -26.68
N GLU A 618 -4.23 -16.53 -27.42
CA GLU A 618 -2.84 -16.79 -27.78
C GLU A 618 -1.92 -16.75 -26.55
N ALA A 619 -2.15 -15.83 -25.61
CA ALA A 619 -1.46 -15.80 -24.34
C ALA A 619 -1.57 -17.11 -23.57
N VAL A 620 -2.79 -17.66 -23.43
CA VAL A 620 -3.01 -18.93 -22.74
C VAL A 620 -2.36 -20.09 -23.51
N LYS A 621 -2.41 -20.11 -24.85
CA LYS A 621 -1.69 -21.11 -25.66
C LYS A 621 -0.18 -21.09 -25.37
N ARG A 622 0.42 -19.91 -25.19
CA ARG A 622 1.84 -19.79 -24.84
C ARG A 622 2.14 -20.33 -23.45
N LEU A 623 1.31 -20.01 -22.46
CA LEU A 623 1.42 -20.60 -21.12
C LEU A 623 1.42 -22.12 -21.20
N GLN A 624 0.45 -22.70 -21.92
CA GLN A 624 0.33 -24.15 -22.08
C GLN A 624 1.52 -24.78 -22.79
N LYS A 625 2.01 -24.15 -23.86
CA LYS A 625 3.21 -24.60 -24.59
C LYS A 625 4.45 -24.65 -23.69
N LYS A 626 4.51 -23.77 -22.69
CA LYS A 626 5.58 -23.71 -21.69
C LYS A 626 5.34 -24.58 -20.45
N GLY A 627 4.31 -25.41 -20.46
CA GLY A 627 4.06 -26.44 -19.45
C GLY A 627 2.97 -26.10 -18.45
N PHE A 628 2.29 -24.95 -18.56
CA PHE A 628 1.08 -24.71 -17.77
C PHE A 628 0.02 -25.75 -18.10
N ASN A 629 -0.47 -26.44 -17.07
CA ASN A 629 -1.44 -27.51 -17.22
C ASN A 629 -2.65 -27.34 -16.28
N GLY A 630 -2.73 -26.21 -15.60
CA GLY A 630 -3.82 -25.86 -14.70
C GLY A 630 -5.15 -25.59 -15.43
N PRO A 631 -6.19 -25.25 -14.66
CA PRO A 631 -7.50 -24.84 -15.19
C PRO A 631 -7.42 -23.54 -15.99
N ILE A 632 -8.44 -23.31 -16.81
CA ILE A 632 -8.73 -22.03 -17.47
C ILE A 632 -10.20 -21.75 -17.22
N ILE A 633 -10.49 -20.69 -16.49
CA ILE A 633 -11.82 -20.38 -15.96
C ILE A 633 -12.27 -19.08 -16.57
N SER A 634 -13.49 -18.99 -17.08
CA SER A 634 -13.99 -17.70 -17.54
C SER A 634 -14.72 -16.93 -16.44
N GLU A 635 -14.33 -15.67 -16.25
CA GLU A 635 -14.80 -14.76 -15.19
C GLU A 635 -15.86 -13.75 -15.70
N GLY A 636 -16.61 -14.08 -16.74
CA GLY A 636 -17.67 -13.24 -17.34
C GLY A 636 -18.97 -13.12 -16.53
N HIS A 637 -18.91 -13.25 -15.20
CA HIS A 637 -20.10 -13.40 -14.34
C HIS A 637 -21.13 -12.26 -14.45
N MET A 638 -20.73 -11.04 -14.81
CA MET A 638 -21.67 -9.93 -15.04
C MET A 638 -22.44 -10.05 -16.36
N TYR A 639 -21.85 -10.67 -17.39
CA TYR A 639 -22.51 -10.95 -18.66
C TYR A 639 -23.51 -12.11 -18.56
N GLU A 640 -23.28 -13.03 -17.62
CA GLU A 640 -24.20 -14.15 -17.37
C GLU A 640 -25.59 -13.70 -16.87
N ASP A 641 -25.72 -12.49 -16.30
CA ASP A 641 -27.02 -11.93 -15.89
C ASP A 641 -27.85 -11.46 -17.09
N THR A 642 -27.21 -11.02 -18.17
CA THR A 642 -27.88 -10.48 -19.36
C THR A 642 -28.00 -11.51 -20.49
N ASP A 643 -27.02 -12.41 -20.61
CA ASP A 643 -27.00 -13.50 -21.58
C ASP A 643 -26.42 -14.78 -20.96
N PRO A 644 -27.25 -15.54 -20.20
CA PRO A 644 -26.81 -16.74 -19.50
C PRO A 644 -26.16 -17.78 -20.42
N GLY A 645 -24.97 -18.25 -20.04
CA GLY A 645 -24.18 -19.24 -20.74
C GLY A 645 -23.20 -18.67 -21.77
N SER A 646 -23.36 -17.41 -22.21
CA SER A 646 -22.53 -16.79 -23.25
C SER A 646 -21.03 -16.92 -22.96
N THR A 647 -20.65 -16.63 -21.72
CA THR A 647 -19.26 -16.67 -21.24
C THR A 647 -18.65 -18.06 -21.36
N GLN A 648 -19.36 -19.07 -20.85
CA GLN A 648 -18.91 -20.47 -20.89
C GLN A 648 -18.85 -21.00 -22.33
N PHE A 649 -19.83 -20.65 -23.17
CA PHE A 649 -19.89 -21.07 -24.57
C PHE A 649 -18.79 -20.44 -25.41
N SER A 650 -18.52 -19.15 -25.23
CA SER A 650 -17.41 -18.46 -25.92
C SER A 650 -16.06 -19.07 -25.54
N LEU A 651 -15.85 -19.38 -24.25
CA LEU A 651 -14.65 -20.10 -23.81
C LEU A 651 -14.50 -21.45 -24.54
N TRP A 652 -15.56 -22.25 -24.64
CA TRP A 652 -15.50 -23.51 -25.36
C TRP A 652 -15.22 -23.33 -26.85
N ASN A 653 -15.87 -22.35 -27.49
CA ASN A 653 -15.67 -22.06 -28.91
C ASN A 653 -14.21 -21.70 -29.22
N GLU A 654 -13.65 -20.75 -28.47
CA GLU A 654 -12.30 -20.23 -28.71
C GLU A 654 -11.20 -21.24 -28.41
N PHE A 655 -11.45 -22.19 -27.50
CA PHE A 655 -10.52 -23.27 -27.20
C PHE A 655 -10.76 -24.55 -28.02
N GLY A 656 -11.64 -24.49 -29.02
CA GLY A 656 -11.90 -25.58 -29.96
C GLY A 656 -12.71 -26.73 -29.38
N GLY A 657 -13.49 -26.49 -28.33
CA GLY A 657 -14.47 -27.43 -27.83
C GLY A 657 -15.49 -27.73 -28.93
N SER A 658 -15.68 -28.99 -29.30
CA SER A 658 -16.72 -29.41 -30.24
C SER A 658 -17.89 -30.03 -29.46
N ILE A 659 -19.15 -29.63 -29.68
CA ILE A 659 -20.29 -30.47 -29.27
C ILE A 659 -20.30 -31.67 -30.20
N GLY A 660 -19.77 -32.80 -29.73
CA GLY A 660 -19.97 -34.06 -30.41
C GLY A 660 -21.44 -34.44 -30.32
N SER A 661 -22.19 -34.37 -31.42
CA SER A 661 -23.48 -35.05 -31.56
C SER A 661 -23.28 -36.56 -31.65
N ARG A 662 -22.75 -37.17 -30.57
CA ARG A 662 -22.56 -38.64 -30.49
C ARG A 662 -23.68 -39.37 -29.77
N GLY A 663 -24.78 -38.71 -29.42
CA GLY A 663 -25.96 -39.38 -28.89
C GLY A 663 -27.24 -38.61 -29.20
N GLY A 664 -28.17 -39.23 -29.91
CA GLY A 664 -29.55 -38.74 -30.06
C GLY A 664 -29.90 -38.20 -31.44
N HIS A 665 -30.34 -39.12 -32.33
CA HIS A 665 -31.50 -39.02 -33.23
C HIS A 665 -31.98 -37.67 -33.82
N PHE A 666 -31.16 -36.63 -33.97
CA PHE A 666 -31.52 -35.42 -34.69
C PHE A 666 -30.56 -35.13 -35.85
N SER A 667 -31.08 -35.43 -37.05
CA SER A 667 -30.63 -35.02 -38.39
C SER A 667 -29.55 -35.85 -39.10
N THR A 668 -29.87 -36.14 -40.36
CA THR A 668 -29.17 -36.94 -41.36
C THR A 668 -27.98 -36.25 -42.04
N PHE A 669 -27.37 -35.24 -41.42
CA PHE A 669 -26.20 -34.56 -42.00
C PHE A 669 -24.90 -35.12 -41.39
N LYS A 670 -24.09 -35.79 -42.23
CA LYS A 670 -22.76 -36.38 -41.91
C LYS A 670 -21.64 -35.32 -41.71
N GLY A 671 -21.97 -34.15 -41.18
CA GLY A 671 -21.00 -33.14 -40.76
C GLY A 671 -21.37 -32.70 -39.35
N GLY A 672 -20.47 -32.88 -38.38
CA GLY A 672 -20.70 -32.32 -37.05
C GLY A 672 -20.98 -30.82 -37.16
N ASN A 673 -22.04 -30.34 -36.52
CA ASN A 673 -22.33 -28.91 -36.50
C ASN A 673 -21.19 -28.20 -35.73
N PRO A 674 -20.50 -27.21 -36.32
CA PRO A 674 -19.59 -26.36 -35.57
C PRO A 674 -20.40 -25.58 -34.50
N PHE A 675 -19.77 -25.22 -33.38
CA PHE A 675 -20.42 -24.54 -32.26
C PHE A 675 -21.15 -23.25 -32.70
N GLY A 676 -20.62 -22.55 -33.70
CA GLY A 676 -21.25 -21.37 -34.31
C GLY A 676 -22.68 -21.60 -34.84
N ASN A 677 -23.03 -22.83 -35.25
CA ASN A 677 -24.40 -23.18 -35.67
C ASN A 677 -25.35 -23.41 -34.47
N VAL A 678 -24.83 -23.74 -33.29
CA VAL A 678 -25.61 -23.81 -32.04
C VAL A 678 -25.76 -22.42 -31.42
N TYR A 679 -24.72 -21.58 -31.57
CA TYR A 679 -24.71 -20.17 -31.15
C TYR A 679 -25.72 -19.30 -31.92
N SER A 680 -25.87 -19.57 -33.23
CA SER A 680 -26.83 -18.91 -34.13
C SER A 680 -28.16 -19.65 -34.28
N GLY A 681 -28.23 -20.91 -33.82
CA GLY A 681 -29.36 -21.81 -34.06
C GLY A 681 -29.62 -22.71 -32.86
N ARG A 682 -30.51 -22.23 -31.98
CA ARG A 682 -31.30 -22.99 -31.00
C ARG A 682 -30.50 -24.08 -30.24
N GLY A 683 -30.08 -23.76 -29.02
CA GLY A 683 -29.80 -24.75 -27.98
C GLY A 683 -31.00 -25.69 -27.72
N ALA A 684 -30.99 -26.47 -26.64
CA ALA A 684 -32.14 -27.28 -26.26
C ALA A 684 -33.42 -26.41 -26.27
N ALA A 685 -34.29 -26.63 -27.27
CA ALA A 685 -35.50 -25.85 -27.53
C ALA A 685 -35.35 -24.32 -27.73
N GLY A 686 -34.18 -23.80 -28.14
CA GLY A 686 -34.03 -22.36 -28.47
C GLY A 686 -33.49 -21.46 -27.35
N TYR A 687 -33.09 -22.01 -26.21
CA TYR A 687 -32.55 -21.25 -25.08
C TYR A 687 -31.07 -21.57 -24.82
N ARG A 688 -30.31 -20.57 -24.36
CA ARG A 688 -28.92 -20.70 -23.87
C ARG A 688 -28.86 -21.10 -22.38
N ALA A 689 -30.02 -21.14 -21.71
CA ALA A 689 -30.16 -21.52 -20.30
C ALA A 689 -30.16 -23.06 -20.13
N PRO A 690 -29.64 -23.58 -18.99
CA PRO A 690 -29.72 -24.99 -18.68
C PRO A 690 -31.19 -25.43 -18.52
N PRO A 691 -31.51 -26.71 -18.78
CA PRO A 691 -32.86 -27.21 -18.56
C PRO A 691 -33.26 -27.05 -17.08
N ASN A 692 -34.48 -26.55 -16.85
CA ASN A 692 -35.01 -26.29 -15.51
C ASN A 692 -35.19 -27.57 -14.66
N TYR A 693 -35.22 -28.74 -15.30
CA TYR A 693 -35.57 -30.02 -14.66
C TYR A 693 -34.60 -31.13 -15.05
N ILE A 694 -34.25 -31.99 -14.09
CA ILE A 694 -33.55 -33.26 -14.30
C ILE A 694 -34.58 -34.38 -14.20
N ILE A 695 -34.71 -35.20 -15.23
CA ILE A 695 -35.60 -36.36 -15.22
C ILE A 695 -34.74 -37.62 -15.16
N GLY A 696 -35.03 -38.51 -14.20
CA GLY A 696 -34.28 -39.75 -13.96
C GLY A 696 -33.99 -39.98 -12.48
N ALA A 697 -33.06 -40.89 -12.17
CA ALA A 697 -32.72 -41.32 -10.80
C ALA A 697 -32.17 -40.21 -9.87
N TYR A 698 -32.04 -38.98 -10.36
CA TYR A 698 -31.50 -37.80 -9.66
C TYR A 698 -32.54 -36.66 -9.48
N ASN A 699 -33.85 -36.92 -9.64
CA ASN A 699 -34.89 -35.93 -9.33
C ASN A 699 -34.94 -35.69 -7.79
N PRO A 700 -34.76 -34.44 -7.29
CA PRO A 700 -34.54 -34.18 -5.86
C PRO A 700 -35.71 -34.54 -4.91
N SER A 701 -36.92 -34.85 -5.38
CA SER A 701 -37.82 -35.79 -4.71
C SER A 701 -39.00 -36.17 -5.62
N ASN A 702 -39.64 -37.33 -5.36
CA ASN A 702 -40.91 -37.73 -5.98
C ASN A 702 -42.13 -36.99 -5.40
N ASP A 703 -41.92 -36.03 -4.50
CA ASP A 703 -43.00 -35.44 -3.69
C ASP A 703 -43.73 -34.32 -4.44
N TRP A 704 -43.29 -33.99 -5.66
CA TRP A 704 -43.95 -33.01 -6.52
C TRP A 704 -44.11 -33.55 -7.94
N GLN A 705 -45.37 -33.74 -8.36
CA GLN A 705 -45.76 -34.07 -9.74
C GLN A 705 -46.60 -32.92 -10.31
N LEU A 706 -46.51 -32.71 -11.64
CA LEU A 706 -47.46 -31.86 -12.35
C LEU A 706 -48.88 -32.34 -12.09
N TRP A 707 -49.82 -31.41 -11.95
CA TRP A 707 -51.26 -31.75 -11.84
C TRP A 707 -51.77 -32.63 -12.99
N SER A 708 -51.09 -32.59 -14.15
CA SER A 708 -51.39 -33.39 -15.33
C SER A 708 -50.84 -34.83 -15.27
N GLY A 709 -50.00 -35.16 -14.29
CA GLY A 709 -49.34 -36.47 -14.17
C GLY A 709 -48.43 -36.84 -15.35
N THR A 710 -48.19 -35.91 -16.28
CA THR A 710 -47.42 -36.17 -17.50
C THR A 710 -45.94 -35.97 -17.20
N PRO A 711 -45.08 -36.98 -17.43
CA PRO A 711 -43.64 -36.75 -17.48
C PRO A 711 -43.37 -35.72 -18.60
N LEU A 712 -42.63 -34.65 -18.30
CA LEU A 712 -42.08 -33.81 -19.36
C LEU A 712 -41.05 -34.65 -20.13
N GLU A 713 -41.05 -34.58 -21.46
CA GLU A 713 -40.05 -35.24 -22.30
C GLU A 713 -38.69 -34.51 -22.29
#